data_AF-A0A4W3JVB4-F1
#
_entry.id   AF-A0A4W3JVB4-F1
#
_cell.length_a   1.000
_cell.length_b   1.000
_cell.length_c   1.000
_cell.angle_alpha   90.00
_cell.angle_beta   90.00
_cell.angle_gamma   90.00
#
_symmetry.space_group_name_H-M   'P 1'
#
loop_
_entity.id
_entity.type
_entity.pdbx_description
1 polymer ?
#
loop_
_entity_poly.entity_id
_entity_poly.type
_entity_poly.pdbx_seq_one_letter_code
_entity_poly.pdbx_strand_id
1 'polypeptide(L)'
;VCYSYNRVWIPDSDNVWKSAEITSNYKKESEVLNLELEDGTELQYPVDLINTLLPPLRNPDILVGENDLTALSYLHEPAVLHNLRVRFVDSKLIYTYCGIILVAINPYKQVPIYGDAIIHAYSGQNMGDMDPHIFAVSEEAYKQMARNNKNQSIIVSGESGAGKTVSARYAMRYFATVSKSSSKACVEDKVLASNPITEAIGNAKTTRNDNSSRFGKYTEISFDNRYRIIGANMRTYLLEKSRVVFQAENERNYHIFYQLCASADQPKFKHLKLGMFNERLIQCHFGLLIGLNEDLQIDIFKVLAAILHFGNVEIRAVSEEKSSVKAGDAHLKVFCELLSIKTEEIAHGLCHRKISTTSDTVIKPMTKAQAINARDAVSKHIYAHLFNCIVERINRALQFDGKQYTFIGVLDIYGFETFDMNSFEQFCINYANEKLQQQFNLHVFKLEQDEYMKEDIPWTLIEFNDNQPCIDLIEAKMGILELLDEECLLPQGTEENWLQKLHNNFLNKNPLFEKPRMFRKAFIIQHFADKVQYESDGFLEKNRDTLYDELINVLKKSKLSLLADFFQDDESSVGNLKPHIKVKPARPGFKSFKKQHRTSVGSKFRNSLHLLMETLNATTPHYVRCIKPNDSKLPFEYDSKRVVQQLRACGVLETIRISAQSYPSRWTYYEFFSRYRILMTQQDLATTEKKQICKQVLKRLIQDPNQYQFGKTKIFFRAGQVAYLEKLRADKLREACVTIQKNLRCWIHRKRYLQLRGAVILMQQYVLYVPVACRVLEGHIQSQKESYEKEIEDQSFRIGHLGEEITRLQQLFQEENNTNKNVRQELNRLANENMVQYNLKPQSVVVNMLPGLPAHILFMCVRHADRINDADSLKSLMNSVMNGIKEVTKIHNEDFEFLSFWLSNSCHFLNSLKQYSGEEEFMKHNNDQQNMQCLENFDLSEYRQIMSDLSICIYQQLIEVMEKELQPMIVPGMLVHESLQGMSSMKPTGLRKRSSSFLEEMDVYTISSILQQLSYYFTTMCQHGMDMELVKQVVKQLFFLIGAVTINNLFLRKDMCSCRKGMQIRCNISYLEEWLKDKNMQSSNAKETLEPLSQAAWLLQVNKTTDDDVKEICEKCSFLSAVQIIKILNSYTPIDDFEKRLAPSFVRKVQSQLQTREGNQALIVDIKYHFQVTFPFSPSPQALETIQIPNSFKLSFLTRI
;
A
#
# COMPACT_ATOMS: atom_id res chain seq x y z
N VAL A 1 29.63 -1.75 -12.67
CA VAL A 1 28.61 -2.70 -12.14
C VAL A 1 27.34 -2.65 -13.00
N CYS A 2 27.45 -2.37 -14.31
CA CYS A 2 26.31 -2.27 -15.22
C CYS A 2 26.39 -3.43 -16.21
N TYR A 3 25.62 -4.49 -15.93
CA TYR A 3 25.53 -5.67 -16.77
C TYR A 3 24.25 -5.58 -17.62
N SER A 4 24.20 -6.31 -18.73
CA SER A 4 22.97 -6.47 -19.53
C SER A 4 21.82 -6.94 -18.62
N TYR A 5 20.61 -6.42 -18.86
CA TYR A 5 19.38 -6.63 -18.10
C TYR A 5 19.28 -5.91 -16.75
N ASN A 6 20.27 -5.12 -16.35
CA ASN A 6 20.13 -4.23 -15.20
C ASN A 6 19.28 -3.01 -15.58
N ARG A 7 18.37 -2.60 -14.69
CA ARG A 7 17.56 -1.39 -14.86
C ARG A 7 18.20 -0.17 -14.20
N VAL A 8 18.08 0.98 -14.83
CA VAL A 8 18.60 2.29 -14.40
C VAL A 8 17.53 3.37 -14.52
N TRP A 9 17.75 4.48 -13.82
CA TRP A 9 16.95 5.69 -13.92
C TRP A 9 17.67 6.73 -14.77
N ILE A 10 16.97 7.30 -15.74
CA ILE A 10 17.47 8.40 -16.56
C ILE A 10 16.55 9.63 -16.42
N PRO A 11 17.09 10.84 -16.56
CA PRO A 11 16.28 12.06 -16.45
C PRO A 11 15.19 12.11 -17.52
N ASP A 12 14.02 12.64 -17.15
CA ASP A 12 12.87 12.80 -18.03
C ASP A 12 12.19 14.15 -17.81
N SER A 13 11.76 14.81 -18.89
CA SER A 13 11.14 16.13 -18.80
C SER A 13 9.76 16.11 -18.18
N ASP A 14 9.01 14.99 -18.24
CA ASP A 14 7.63 14.91 -17.77
C ASP A 14 7.54 14.25 -16.40
N ASN A 15 8.23 13.11 -16.23
CA ASN A 15 8.17 12.31 -15.01
C ASN A 15 9.33 12.55 -14.04
N VAL A 16 10.24 13.49 -14.34
CA VAL A 16 11.55 13.73 -13.68
C VAL A 16 12.55 12.59 -13.92
N TRP A 17 12.12 11.35 -13.74
CA TRP A 17 12.92 10.14 -13.94
C TRP A 17 12.10 9.09 -14.68
N LYS A 18 12.72 8.42 -15.65
CA LYS A 18 12.16 7.25 -16.35
C LYS A 18 13.06 6.04 -16.19
N SER A 19 12.46 4.86 -16.16
CA SER A 19 13.18 3.59 -16.09
C SER A 19 13.67 3.18 -17.46
N ALA A 20 14.88 2.64 -17.52
CA ALA A 20 15.47 2.07 -18.72
C ALA A 20 16.27 0.81 -18.39
N GLU A 21 16.32 -0.14 -19.31
CA GLU A 21 17.05 -1.40 -19.17
C GLU A 21 18.33 -1.37 -20.01
N ILE A 22 19.43 -1.88 -19.45
CA ILE A 22 20.73 -1.92 -20.13
C ILE A 22 20.76 -3.11 -21.08
N THR A 23 20.89 -2.86 -22.39
CA THR A 23 20.90 -3.93 -23.40
C THR A 23 22.30 -4.54 -23.60
N SER A 24 23.37 -3.75 -23.40
CA SER A 24 24.76 -4.20 -23.56
C SER A 24 25.61 -3.97 -22.32
N ASN A 25 26.52 -4.90 -22.01
CA ASN A 25 27.40 -4.78 -20.85
C ASN A 25 28.30 -3.54 -20.97
N TYR A 26 28.28 -2.67 -19.95
CA TYR A 26 29.12 -1.48 -19.92
C TYR A 26 30.59 -1.84 -19.70
N LYS A 27 31.47 -1.40 -20.61
CA LYS A 27 32.92 -1.43 -20.44
C LYS A 27 33.39 -0.06 -19.98
N LYS A 28 34.38 -0.01 -19.07
CA LYS A 28 34.86 1.24 -18.44
C LYS A 28 35.39 2.31 -19.43
N GLU A 29 35.64 1.94 -20.68
CA GLU A 29 36.15 2.83 -21.74
C GLU A 29 35.05 3.27 -22.74
N SER A 30 33.79 2.89 -22.52
CA SER A 30 32.68 3.23 -23.43
C SER A 30 32.09 4.60 -23.10
N GLU A 31 31.96 5.46 -24.12
CA GLU A 31 31.37 6.81 -24.01
C GLU A 31 29.84 6.81 -24.00
N VAL A 32 29.22 5.70 -24.40
CA VAL A 32 27.76 5.54 -24.51
C VAL A 32 27.29 4.28 -23.79
N LEU A 33 26.06 4.35 -23.29
CA LEU A 33 25.36 3.28 -22.61
C LEU A 33 24.07 2.98 -23.38
N ASN A 34 23.96 1.76 -23.92
CA ASN A 34 22.79 1.35 -24.70
C ASN A 34 21.65 0.96 -23.76
N LEU A 35 20.53 1.64 -23.91
CA LEU A 35 19.35 1.51 -23.07
C LEU A 35 18.12 1.17 -23.91
N GLU A 36 17.19 0.44 -23.31
CA GLU A 36 15.84 0.22 -23.82
C GLU A 36 14.85 0.81 -22.80
N LEU A 37 13.95 1.68 -23.25
CA LEU A 37 12.91 2.26 -22.41
C LEU A 37 11.76 1.27 -22.20
N GLU A 38 10.89 1.53 -21.21
CA GLU A 38 9.72 0.68 -20.95
C GLU A 38 8.70 0.63 -22.11
N ASP A 39 8.75 1.59 -23.05
CA ASP A 39 7.95 1.60 -24.28
C ASP A 39 8.59 0.81 -25.45
N GLY A 40 9.76 0.19 -25.23
CA GLY A 40 10.54 -0.55 -26.22
C GLY A 40 11.45 0.33 -27.09
N THR A 41 11.56 1.63 -26.81
CA THR A 41 12.45 2.52 -27.56
C THR A 41 13.90 2.33 -27.14
N GLU A 42 14.79 2.06 -28.10
CA GLU A 42 16.23 2.02 -27.86
C GLU A 42 16.82 3.44 -27.81
N LEU A 43 17.61 3.73 -26.78
CA LEU A 43 18.26 5.01 -26.52
C LEU A 43 19.75 4.81 -26.25
N GLN A 44 20.59 5.59 -26.93
CA GLN A 44 22.02 5.68 -26.60
C GLN A 44 22.25 6.85 -25.64
N TYR A 45 22.54 6.53 -24.39
CA TYR A 45 22.74 7.53 -23.34
C TYR A 45 24.23 7.91 -23.23
N PRO A 46 24.60 9.19 -23.38
CA PRO A 46 25.99 9.63 -23.25
C PRO A 46 26.44 9.60 -21.78
N VAL A 47 27.63 9.04 -21.52
CA VAL A 47 28.22 8.99 -20.18
C VAL A 47 29.28 10.10 -20.08
N ASP A 48 29.16 10.96 -19.07
CA ASP A 48 30.16 11.99 -18.80
C ASP A 48 31.46 11.36 -18.28
N LEU A 49 32.47 11.29 -19.17
CA LEU A 49 33.78 10.69 -18.89
C LEU A 49 34.59 11.49 -17.85
N ILE A 50 34.29 12.78 -17.67
CA ILE A 50 35.05 13.68 -16.78
C ILE A 50 34.68 13.40 -15.31
N ASN A 51 33.39 13.22 -15.03
CA ASN A 51 32.90 12.96 -13.68
C ASN A 51 32.61 11.46 -13.41
N THR A 52 32.69 10.60 -14.43
CA THR A 52 32.38 9.15 -14.36
C THR A 52 31.03 8.84 -13.71
N LEU A 53 30.05 9.74 -13.87
CA LEU A 53 28.74 9.63 -13.24
C LEU A 53 27.81 8.78 -14.10
N LEU A 54 27.63 7.52 -13.69
CA LEU A 54 26.66 6.61 -14.29
C LEU A 54 25.24 6.91 -13.79
N PRO A 55 24.20 6.58 -14.59
CA PRO A 55 22.81 6.75 -14.16
C PRO A 55 22.50 5.89 -12.91
N PRO A 56 21.65 6.37 -11.98
CA PRO A 56 21.30 5.62 -10.77
C PRO A 56 20.66 4.27 -11.09
N LEU A 57 21.07 3.21 -10.39
CA LEU A 57 20.48 1.87 -10.55
C LEU A 57 19.06 1.80 -9.97
N ARG A 58 18.17 1.03 -10.60
CA ARG A 58 16.83 0.73 -10.08
C ARG A 58 16.92 -0.37 -9.01
N ASN A 59 16.12 -0.24 -7.95
CA ASN A 59 16.01 -1.29 -6.95
C ASN A 59 15.33 -2.54 -7.54
N PRO A 60 15.70 -3.76 -7.09
CA PRO A 60 14.98 -4.97 -7.44
C PRO A 60 13.49 -4.86 -7.08
N ASP A 61 12.60 -5.41 -7.92
CA ASP A 61 11.15 -5.26 -7.77
C ASP A 61 10.63 -5.82 -6.42
N ILE A 62 11.33 -6.78 -5.80
CA ILE A 62 10.99 -7.31 -4.46
C ILE A 62 11.10 -6.29 -3.32
N LEU A 63 11.93 -5.24 -3.49
CA LEU A 63 12.10 -4.18 -2.48
C LEU A 63 11.21 -2.97 -2.77
N VAL A 64 10.47 -2.96 -3.88
CA VAL A 64 9.57 -1.87 -4.25
C VAL A 64 8.24 -2.08 -3.52
N GLY A 65 7.69 -1.01 -2.95
CA GLY A 65 6.45 -1.08 -2.17
C GLY A 65 6.66 -1.26 -0.66
N GLU A 66 7.90 -1.43 -0.19
CA GLU A 66 8.21 -1.59 1.24
C GLU A 66 7.68 -0.46 2.14
N ASN A 67 7.39 -0.79 3.39
CA ASN A 67 6.83 0.14 4.38
C ASN A 67 7.83 1.23 4.84
N ASP A 68 9.13 0.95 4.77
CA ASP A 68 10.21 1.91 5.07
C ASP A 68 11.20 2.02 3.91
N LEU A 69 11.46 3.25 3.48
CA LEU A 69 12.41 3.57 2.41
C LEU A 69 13.86 3.20 2.77
N THR A 70 14.21 3.08 4.05
CA THR A 70 15.57 2.67 4.45
C THR A 70 15.89 1.20 4.13
N ALA A 71 14.85 0.39 3.88
CA ALA A 71 15.01 -1.00 3.43
C ALA A 71 15.50 -1.11 1.98
N LEU A 72 15.41 -0.02 1.20
CA LEU A 72 15.88 0.03 -0.17
C LEU A 72 17.40 -0.11 -0.24
N SER A 73 17.88 -0.93 -1.17
CA SER A 73 19.32 -1.13 -1.36
C SER A 73 20.00 0.08 -1.99
N TYR A 74 19.38 0.63 -3.03
CA TYR A 74 19.80 1.88 -3.67
C TYR A 74 18.91 3.00 -3.16
N LEU A 75 19.46 3.83 -2.29
CA LEU A 75 18.74 4.90 -1.62
C LEU A 75 19.12 6.24 -2.25
N HIS A 76 18.36 6.65 -3.26
CA HIS A 76 18.54 7.89 -4.03
C HIS A 76 17.19 8.48 -4.46
N GLU A 77 17.19 9.69 -5.02
CA GLU A 77 15.97 10.42 -5.37
C GLU A 77 14.97 9.62 -6.22
N PRO A 78 15.35 8.99 -7.36
CA PRO A 78 14.39 8.25 -8.16
C PRO A 78 13.82 7.02 -7.45
N ALA A 79 14.61 6.33 -6.62
CA ALA A 79 14.12 5.17 -5.87
C ALA A 79 13.00 5.56 -4.88
N VAL A 80 13.18 6.68 -4.19
CA VAL A 80 12.21 7.23 -3.25
C VAL A 80 10.94 7.63 -3.97
N LEU A 81 11.09 8.37 -5.07
CA LEU A 81 9.97 8.85 -5.86
C LEU A 81 9.14 7.70 -6.43
N HIS A 82 9.80 6.67 -6.94
CA HIS A 82 9.15 5.49 -7.50
C HIS A 82 8.43 4.67 -6.42
N ASN A 83 9.07 4.41 -5.28
CA ASN A 83 8.45 3.66 -4.18
C ASN A 83 7.21 4.38 -3.64
N LEU A 84 7.29 5.70 -3.40
CA LEU A 84 6.15 6.51 -2.98
C LEU A 84 5.03 6.52 -4.02
N ARG A 85 5.37 6.62 -5.32
CA ARG A 85 4.39 6.57 -6.41
C ARG A 85 3.66 5.22 -6.44
N VAL A 86 4.38 4.10 -6.41
CA VAL A 86 3.78 2.75 -6.45
C VAL A 86 2.85 2.54 -5.25
N ARG A 87 3.32 2.87 -4.03
CA ARG A 87 2.48 2.76 -2.82
C ARG A 87 1.22 3.62 -2.89
N PHE A 88 1.34 4.84 -3.39
CA PHE A 88 0.22 5.80 -3.43
C PHE A 88 -0.78 5.51 -4.55
N VAL A 89 -0.29 5.23 -5.76
CA VAL A 89 -1.12 5.05 -6.97
C VAL A 89 -1.67 3.62 -7.03
N ASP A 90 -0.81 2.61 -6.89
CA ASP A 90 -1.19 1.22 -7.13
C ASP A 90 -1.86 0.61 -5.89
N SER A 91 -1.24 0.80 -4.72
CA SER A 91 -1.72 0.22 -3.45
C SER A 91 -2.65 1.13 -2.64
N LYS A 92 -2.82 2.41 -3.04
CA LYS A 92 -3.61 3.43 -2.30
C LYS A 92 -3.17 3.63 -0.85
N LEU A 93 -1.90 3.38 -0.57
CA LEU A 93 -1.27 3.59 0.73
C LEU A 93 -0.70 5.01 0.81
N ILE A 94 -1.17 5.78 1.79
CA ILE A 94 -0.81 7.20 1.93
C ILE A 94 0.34 7.47 2.90
N TYR A 95 0.71 6.46 3.69
CA TYR A 95 1.72 6.55 4.73
C TYR A 95 2.90 5.63 4.41
N THR A 96 4.11 6.17 4.53
CA THR A 96 5.36 5.42 4.33
C THR A 96 6.42 5.94 5.30
N TYR A 97 7.19 5.05 5.90
CA TYR A 97 8.34 5.45 6.72
C TYR A 97 9.55 5.80 5.86
N CYS A 98 10.32 6.74 6.36
CA CYS A 98 11.64 7.10 5.86
C CYS A 98 12.56 7.21 7.07
N GLY A 99 12.97 6.05 7.59
CA GLY A 99 13.67 5.95 8.86
C GLY A 99 12.79 6.48 9.99
N ILE A 100 13.21 7.57 10.63
CA ILE A 100 12.46 8.19 11.74
C ILE A 100 11.30 9.09 11.28
N ILE A 101 11.19 9.36 9.98
CA ILE A 101 10.18 10.24 9.42
C ILE A 101 8.97 9.43 8.96
N LEU A 102 7.77 9.90 9.26
CA LEU A 102 6.55 9.47 8.57
C LEU A 102 6.24 10.40 7.40
N VAL A 103 6.28 9.87 6.17
CA VAL A 103 5.81 10.58 4.97
C VAL A 103 4.31 10.33 4.81
N ALA A 104 3.54 11.40 4.64
CA ALA A 104 2.08 11.37 4.51
C ALA A 104 1.64 12.08 3.23
N ILE A 105 1.15 11.33 2.23
CA ILE A 105 0.71 11.89 0.95
C ILE A 105 -0.79 12.15 0.98
N ASN A 106 -1.24 13.36 0.64
CA ASN A 106 -2.65 13.71 0.71
C ASN A 106 -3.49 12.96 -0.36
N PRO A 107 -4.43 12.08 0.01
CA PRO A 107 -5.22 11.33 -0.97
C PRO A 107 -6.30 12.14 -1.69
N TYR A 108 -6.62 13.37 -1.22
CA TYR A 108 -7.79 14.16 -1.66
C TYR A 108 -9.14 13.42 -1.59
N LYS A 109 -9.18 12.30 -0.85
CA LYS A 109 -10.35 11.45 -0.64
C LYS A 109 -10.38 10.97 0.80
N GLN A 110 -11.58 10.84 1.38
CA GLN A 110 -11.72 10.21 2.69
C GLN A 110 -11.38 8.72 2.60
N VAL A 111 -10.48 8.27 3.47
CA VAL A 111 -10.02 6.89 3.57
C VAL A 111 -10.46 6.30 4.91
N PRO A 112 -10.95 5.04 4.95
CA PRO A 112 -11.53 4.42 6.15
C PRO A 112 -10.47 3.93 7.16
N ILE A 113 -9.37 4.67 7.33
CA ILE A 113 -8.23 4.28 8.19
C ILE A 113 -8.19 5.01 9.55
N TYR A 114 -9.15 5.90 9.80
CA TYR A 114 -9.17 6.77 11.00
C TYR A 114 -10.30 6.42 11.99
N GLY A 115 -10.87 5.23 11.90
CA GLY A 115 -11.92 4.74 12.80
C GLY A 115 -11.37 4.34 14.18
N ASP A 116 -12.24 4.31 15.19
CA ASP A 116 -11.84 3.98 16.57
C ASP A 116 -11.31 2.54 16.70
N ALA A 117 -11.80 1.61 15.87
CA ALA A 117 -11.27 0.24 15.80
C ALA A 117 -9.78 0.21 15.46
N ILE A 118 -9.32 1.11 14.59
CA ILE A 118 -7.93 1.20 14.15
C ILE A 118 -7.08 1.85 15.24
N ILE A 119 -7.58 2.88 15.92
CA ILE A 119 -6.93 3.45 17.11
C ILE A 119 -6.64 2.36 18.13
N HIS A 120 -7.62 1.49 18.42
CA HIS A 120 -7.42 0.37 19.35
C HIS A 120 -6.48 -0.72 18.83
N ALA A 121 -6.37 -0.91 17.51
CA ALA A 121 -5.42 -1.84 16.92
C ALA A 121 -3.96 -1.36 17.07
N TYR A 122 -3.71 -0.05 16.91
CA TYR A 122 -2.39 0.54 17.10
C TYR A 122 -1.99 0.71 18.58
N SER A 123 -2.97 0.86 19.48
CA SER A 123 -2.71 1.01 20.91
C SER A 123 -1.93 -0.18 21.50
N GLY A 124 -0.81 0.12 22.15
CA GLY A 124 0.07 -0.89 22.76
C GLY A 124 1.01 -1.60 21.79
N GLN A 125 0.93 -1.38 20.46
CA GLN A 125 1.81 -2.03 19.47
C GLN A 125 3.11 -1.24 19.25
N ASN A 126 4.18 -1.90 18.82
CA ASN A 126 5.43 -1.20 18.48
C ASN A 126 5.36 -0.68 17.05
N MET A 127 6.07 0.42 16.77
CA MET A 127 6.05 1.10 15.46
C MET A 127 6.46 0.20 14.28
N GLY A 128 7.36 -0.77 14.48
CA GLY A 128 7.83 -1.69 13.44
C GLY A 128 6.98 -2.95 13.24
N ASP A 129 6.02 -3.22 14.13
CA ASP A 129 5.15 -4.40 14.07
C ASP A 129 3.85 -4.12 13.29
N MET A 130 3.57 -2.85 12.98
CA MET A 130 2.35 -2.37 12.34
C MET A 130 2.67 -1.54 11.10
N ASP A 131 1.72 -1.43 10.18
CA ASP A 131 1.88 -0.61 8.98
C ASP A 131 2.07 0.88 9.31
N PRO A 132 2.79 1.63 8.46
CA PRO A 132 3.03 3.04 8.65
C PRO A 132 1.72 3.82 8.82
N HIS A 133 1.59 4.53 9.95
CA HIS A 133 0.40 5.33 10.23
C HIS A 133 0.70 6.46 11.21
N ILE A 134 -0.09 7.53 11.17
CA ILE A 134 0.00 8.65 12.13
C ILE A 134 -0.26 8.20 13.58
N PHE A 135 -1.07 7.16 13.75
CA PHE A 135 -1.34 6.55 15.06
C PHE A 135 -0.14 5.80 15.61
N ALA A 136 0.68 5.16 14.77
CA ALA A 136 1.92 4.53 15.22
C ALA A 136 2.92 5.57 15.75
N VAL A 137 3.05 6.72 15.08
CA VAL A 137 3.88 7.85 15.58
C VAL A 137 3.33 8.40 16.89
N SER A 138 2.00 8.52 17.00
CA SER A 138 1.35 8.99 18.23
C SER A 138 1.54 8.01 19.39
N GLU A 139 1.41 6.71 19.14
CA GLU A 139 1.66 5.66 20.13
C GLU A 139 3.11 5.61 20.58
N GLU A 140 4.06 5.73 19.64
CA GLU A 140 5.48 5.74 19.97
C GLU A 140 5.82 6.96 20.86
N ALA A 141 5.30 8.15 20.54
CA ALA A 141 5.43 9.31 21.40
C ALA A 141 4.83 9.06 22.80
N TYR A 142 3.63 8.49 22.88
CA TYR A 142 2.98 8.18 24.17
C TYR A 142 3.79 7.17 25.00
N LYS A 143 4.28 6.10 24.38
CA LYS A 143 5.12 5.08 25.02
C LYS A 143 6.47 5.62 25.46
N GLN A 144 7.14 6.41 24.62
CA GLN A 144 8.44 7.02 24.96
C GLN A 144 8.32 8.01 26.11
N MET A 145 7.22 8.78 26.16
CA MET A 145 6.92 9.64 27.30
C MET A 145 6.85 8.83 28.60
N ALA A 146 6.09 7.74 28.61
CA ALA A 146 5.93 6.90 29.80
C ALA A 146 7.20 6.13 30.18
N ARG A 147 7.97 5.68 29.19
CA ARG A 147 9.20 4.90 29.39
C ARG A 147 10.36 5.76 29.90
N ASN A 148 10.55 6.94 29.31
CA ASN A 148 11.73 7.77 29.54
C ASN A 148 11.46 8.94 30.49
N ASN A 149 10.21 9.18 30.89
CA ASN A 149 9.78 10.36 31.67
C ASN A 149 10.29 11.67 31.05
N LYS A 150 10.25 11.75 29.72
CA LYS A 150 10.62 12.94 28.94
C LYS A 150 9.44 13.43 28.12
N ASN A 151 9.31 14.74 28.02
CA ASN A 151 8.32 15.38 27.19
C ASN A 151 8.60 15.11 25.71
N GLN A 152 7.55 15.04 24.90
CA GLN A 152 7.63 14.67 23.49
C GLN A 152 7.09 15.80 22.62
N SER A 153 7.52 15.86 21.37
CA SER A 153 6.90 16.74 20.37
C SER A 153 6.64 15.99 19.07
N ILE A 154 5.49 16.23 18.45
CA ILE A 154 5.17 15.76 17.11
C ILE A 154 5.20 16.98 16.19
N ILE A 155 6.16 17.02 15.27
CA ILE A 155 6.38 18.11 14.34
C ILE A 155 5.79 17.72 12.99
N VAL A 156 4.67 18.35 12.64
CA VAL A 156 3.98 18.16 11.37
C VAL A 156 4.33 19.31 10.43
N SER A 157 4.90 18.98 9.27
CA SER A 157 5.39 19.96 8.30
C SER A 157 5.06 19.55 6.87
N GLY A 158 5.20 20.48 5.93
CA GLY A 158 4.82 20.29 4.53
C GLY A 158 4.23 21.57 3.93
N GLU A 159 4.06 21.61 2.61
CA GLU A 159 3.48 22.76 1.94
C GLU A 159 2.00 23.00 2.32
N SER A 160 1.47 24.17 1.99
CA SER A 160 0.04 24.44 2.15
C SER A 160 -0.80 23.48 1.30
N GLY A 161 -1.85 22.90 1.89
CA GLY A 161 -2.70 21.89 1.23
C GLY A 161 -2.20 20.44 1.32
N ALA A 162 -1.03 20.19 1.92
CA ALA A 162 -0.48 18.84 2.05
C ALA A 162 -1.16 17.96 3.13
N GLY A 163 -2.01 18.52 3.99
CA GLY A 163 -2.74 17.76 5.03
C GLY A 163 -2.15 17.82 6.46
N LYS A 164 -1.34 18.84 6.77
CA LYS A 164 -0.74 19.04 8.10
C LYS A 164 -1.76 19.09 9.23
N THR A 165 -2.73 20.00 9.14
CA THR A 165 -3.77 20.20 10.15
C THR A 165 -4.64 18.95 10.35
N VAL A 166 -4.86 18.18 9.28
CA VAL A 166 -5.58 16.90 9.35
C VAL A 166 -4.77 15.86 10.12
N SER A 167 -3.47 15.74 9.83
CA SER A 167 -2.56 14.82 10.53
C SER A 167 -2.43 15.18 12.01
N ALA A 168 -2.27 16.47 12.34
CA ALA A 168 -2.25 16.97 13.71
C ALA A 168 -3.56 16.66 14.46
N ARG A 169 -4.71 16.84 13.79
CA ARG A 169 -6.03 16.52 14.36
C ARG A 169 -6.18 15.03 14.68
N TYR A 170 -5.70 14.14 13.80
CA TYR A 170 -5.74 12.70 14.06
C TYR A 170 -4.79 12.28 15.19
N ALA A 171 -3.60 12.87 15.29
CA ALA A 171 -2.70 12.64 16.43
C ALA A 171 -3.36 13.07 17.75
N MET A 172 -3.99 14.25 17.81
CA MET A 172 -4.73 14.70 19.00
C MET A 172 -5.92 13.77 19.34
N ARG A 173 -6.67 13.30 18.35
CA ARG A 173 -7.78 12.34 18.54
C ARG A 173 -7.29 11.00 19.08
N TYR A 174 -6.10 10.55 18.66
CA TYR A 174 -5.47 9.34 19.17
C TYR A 174 -5.20 9.45 20.67
N PHE A 175 -4.53 10.52 21.10
CA PHE A 175 -4.24 10.75 22.52
C PHE A 175 -5.51 10.86 23.36
N ALA A 176 -6.52 11.58 22.87
CA ALA A 176 -7.83 11.65 23.52
C ALA A 176 -8.39 10.24 23.75
N THR A 177 -8.50 9.43 22.70
CA THR A 177 -9.14 8.11 22.78
C THR A 177 -8.39 7.11 23.66
N VAL A 178 -7.05 7.07 23.59
CA VAL A 178 -6.22 6.12 24.35
C VAL A 178 -6.13 6.48 25.84
N SER A 179 -6.30 7.76 26.19
CA SER A 179 -6.20 8.24 27.57
C SER A 179 -7.54 8.44 28.29
N LYS A 180 -8.66 8.03 27.66
CA LYS A 180 -10.02 8.21 28.21
C LYS A 180 -10.17 7.64 29.62
N SER A 181 -10.55 8.53 30.54
CA SER A 181 -11.01 8.19 31.89
C SER A 181 -12.54 8.16 31.92
N SER A 182 -13.14 7.25 32.70
CA SER A 182 -14.60 7.15 32.90
C SER A 182 -15.25 8.35 33.63
N SER A 183 -14.48 9.40 33.95
CA SER A 183 -14.96 10.66 34.52
C SER A 183 -15.41 11.64 33.43
N LYS A 184 -16.61 12.21 33.56
CA LYS A 184 -17.29 13.19 32.67
C LYS A 184 -16.53 14.50 32.34
N ALA A 185 -15.22 14.60 32.61
CA ALA A 185 -14.43 15.79 32.28
C ALA A 185 -14.11 15.80 30.77
N CYS A 186 -14.95 16.52 30.03
CA CYS A 186 -14.96 16.77 28.58
C CYS A 186 -13.71 17.52 28.04
N VAL A 187 -12.52 17.32 28.60
CA VAL A 187 -11.28 18.05 28.20
C VAL A 187 -10.90 17.69 26.76
N GLU A 188 -11.01 16.42 26.41
CA GLU A 188 -10.74 15.91 25.06
C GLU A 188 -11.61 16.60 23.99
N ASP A 189 -12.92 16.66 24.22
CA ASP A 189 -13.86 17.29 23.29
C ASP A 189 -13.64 18.80 23.23
N LYS A 190 -13.25 19.44 24.34
CA LYS A 190 -12.87 20.87 24.35
C LYS A 190 -11.63 21.14 23.51
N VAL A 191 -10.60 20.30 23.57
CA VAL A 191 -9.38 20.42 22.74
C VAL A 191 -9.71 20.22 21.25
N LEU A 192 -10.57 19.26 20.92
CA LEU A 192 -10.96 19.02 19.53
C LEU A 192 -11.79 20.19 18.98
N ALA A 193 -12.68 20.75 19.80
CA ALA A 193 -13.56 21.85 19.40
C ALA A 193 -12.94 23.25 19.50
N SER A 194 -11.70 23.39 19.98
CA SER A 194 -10.93 24.64 19.77
C SER A 194 -10.46 24.79 18.31
N ASN A 195 -10.34 23.69 17.55
CA ASN A 195 -9.83 23.76 16.18
C ASN A 195 -10.70 24.62 15.24
N PRO A 196 -12.03 24.44 15.14
CA PRO A 196 -12.87 25.28 14.29
C PRO A 196 -12.76 26.78 14.60
N ILE A 197 -12.57 27.13 15.87
CA ILE A 197 -12.39 28.52 16.33
C ILE A 197 -11.10 29.08 15.74
N THR A 198 -9.98 28.37 15.94
CA THR A 198 -8.68 28.79 15.43
C THR A 198 -8.62 28.78 13.90
N GLU A 199 -9.35 27.88 13.25
CA GLU A 199 -9.47 27.86 11.78
C GLU A 199 -10.25 29.09 11.27
N ALA A 200 -11.32 29.50 11.96
CA ALA A 200 -12.10 30.68 11.55
C ALA A 200 -11.28 31.98 11.61
N ILE A 201 -10.50 32.18 12.67
CA ILE A 201 -9.73 33.43 12.91
C ILE A 201 -8.28 33.38 12.42
N GLY A 202 -7.80 32.23 11.96
CA GLY A 202 -6.39 32.03 11.61
C GLY A 202 -6.17 31.40 10.25
N ASN A 203 -7.22 30.86 9.62
CA ASN A 203 -7.12 30.30 8.28
C ASN A 203 -7.81 31.18 7.24
N ALA A 204 -7.30 31.07 6.01
CA ALA A 204 -7.81 31.79 4.86
C ALA A 204 -7.68 30.97 3.58
N LYS A 205 -8.44 31.36 2.55
CA LYS A 205 -8.26 30.83 1.19
C LYS A 205 -7.05 31.52 0.55
N THR A 206 -6.09 30.71 0.10
CA THR A 206 -4.97 31.13 -0.76
C THR A 206 -5.15 30.53 -2.14
N THR A 207 -4.28 30.91 -3.09
CA THR A 207 -4.28 30.33 -4.44
C THR A 207 -4.09 28.80 -4.43
N ARG A 208 -3.34 28.27 -3.45
CA ARG A 208 -2.98 26.85 -3.37
C ARG A 208 -3.90 25.99 -2.50
N ASN A 209 -4.62 26.59 -1.54
CA ASN A 209 -5.43 25.87 -0.54
C ASN A 209 -6.62 26.71 -0.06
N ASP A 210 -7.80 26.09 0.03
CA ASP A 210 -9.04 26.79 0.42
C ASP A 210 -9.13 27.08 1.93
N ASN A 211 -8.42 26.30 2.76
CA ASN A 211 -8.37 26.43 4.22
C ASN A 211 -6.90 26.37 4.69
N SER A 212 -6.11 27.38 4.31
CA SER A 212 -4.69 27.48 4.68
C SER A 212 -4.51 28.14 6.04
N SER A 213 -3.87 27.45 6.99
CA SER A 213 -3.40 28.08 8.23
C SER A 213 -2.36 29.16 7.92
N ARG A 214 -2.59 30.39 8.40
CA ARG A 214 -1.68 31.54 8.23
C ARG A 214 -1.05 31.99 9.56
N PHE A 215 -0.88 31.02 10.45
CA PHE A 215 -0.17 31.09 11.71
C PHE A 215 0.36 29.69 12.05
N GLY A 216 1.45 29.62 12.82
CA GLY A 216 1.93 28.39 13.45
C GLY A 216 1.18 28.13 14.76
N LYS A 217 0.80 26.88 14.99
CA LYS A 217 0.09 26.44 16.20
C LYS A 217 0.88 25.33 16.89
N TYR A 218 1.23 25.55 18.14
CA TYR A 218 1.80 24.52 19.01
C TYR A 218 0.79 24.20 20.12
N THR A 219 0.31 22.96 20.17
CA THR A 219 -0.66 22.52 21.17
C THR A 219 0.01 21.54 22.13
N GLU A 220 0.25 21.98 23.36
CA GLU A 220 0.84 21.20 24.45
C GLU A 220 -0.28 20.43 25.18
N ILE A 221 -0.36 19.12 24.98
CA ILE A 221 -1.29 18.26 25.71
C ILE A 221 -0.62 17.83 27.01
N SER A 222 -1.24 18.16 28.13
CA SER A 222 -0.70 17.91 29.47
C SER A 222 -1.22 16.59 30.04
N PHE A 223 -0.32 15.84 30.66
CA PHE A 223 -0.59 14.54 31.26
C PHE A 223 -0.31 14.53 32.77
N ASP A 224 -1.11 13.76 33.51
CA ASP A 224 -0.85 13.47 34.93
C ASP A 224 0.21 12.37 35.14
N ASN A 225 0.48 12.04 36.40
CA ASN A 225 1.40 10.95 36.79
C ASN A 225 0.92 9.54 36.40
N ARG A 226 -0.31 9.39 35.90
CA ARG A 226 -0.86 8.14 35.34
C ARG A 226 -0.96 8.23 33.81
N TYR A 227 -0.33 9.25 33.20
CA TYR A 227 -0.34 9.52 31.76
C TYR A 227 -1.74 9.71 31.17
N ARG A 228 -2.67 10.29 31.93
CA ARG A 228 -4.02 10.68 31.48
C ARG A 228 -4.05 12.16 31.13
N ILE A 229 -4.84 12.54 30.13
CA ILE A 229 -4.97 13.95 29.74
C ILE A 229 -5.67 14.73 30.85
N ILE A 230 -5.02 15.81 31.29
CA ILE A 230 -5.57 16.73 32.31
C ILE A 230 -5.99 18.08 31.72
N GLY A 231 -5.36 18.50 30.63
CA GLY A 231 -5.55 19.82 30.05
C GLY A 231 -4.70 20.00 28.80
N ALA A 232 -4.83 21.16 28.17
CA ALA A 232 -3.97 21.54 27.04
C ALA A 232 -3.64 23.04 27.08
N ASN A 233 -2.53 23.41 26.46
CA ASN A 233 -2.10 24.79 26.29
C ASN A 233 -1.73 25.04 24.84
N MET A 234 -2.28 26.09 24.24
CA MET A 234 -2.04 26.46 22.86
C MET A 234 -1.16 27.69 22.78
N ARG A 235 -0.06 27.57 22.05
CA ARG A 235 0.81 28.70 21.70
C ARG A 235 0.71 28.95 20.22
N THR A 236 0.50 30.21 19.86
CA THR A 236 0.40 30.65 18.48
C THR A 236 1.60 31.49 18.10
N TYR A 237 2.07 31.27 16.89
CA TYR A 237 3.26 31.85 16.33
C TYR A 237 2.88 32.47 14.98
N LEU A 238 3.41 33.64 14.65
CA LEU A 238 3.60 34.03 13.25
C LEU A 238 2.29 34.21 12.46
N LEU A 239 1.35 34.91 13.08
CA LEU A 239 0.11 35.34 12.42
C LEU A 239 0.43 36.31 11.27
N GLU A 240 -0.04 35.99 10.07
CA GLU A 240 0.08 36.83 8.87
C GLU A 240 -0.82 38.08 8.99
N LYS A 241 -0.36 39.09 9.72
CA LYS A 241 -1.12 40.32 9.97
C LYS A 241 -1.49 41.07 8.69
N SER A 242 -0.62 41.06 7.68
CA SER A 242 -0.84 41.77 6.41
C SER A 242 -2.13 41.34 5.70
N ARG A 243 -2.54 40.07 5.86
CA ARG A 243 -3.77 39.52 5.28
C ARG A 243 -5.05 40.24 5.71
N VAL A 244 -5.05 40.90 6.88
CA VAL A 244 -6.21 41.65 7.37
C VAL A 244 -6.57 42.81 6.45
N VAL A 245 -5.56 43.45 5.85
CA VAL A 245 -5.71 44.69 5.07
C VAL A 245 -5.40 44.53 3.58
N PHE A 246 -4.72 43.44 3.21
CA PHE A 246 -4.31 43.16 1.84
C PHE A 246 -4.59 41.70 1.46
N GLN A 247 -5.08 41.48 0.23
CA GLN A 247 -5.24 40.16 -0.36
C GLN A 247 -4.80 40.22 -1.82
N ALA A 248 -4.03 39.23 -2.27
CA ALA A 248 -3.70 39.08 -3.68
C ALA A 248 -4.91 38.58 -4.48
N GLU A 249 -4.83 38.66 -5.82
CA GLU A 249 -5.87 38.15 -6.71
C GLU A 249 -6.13 36.65 -6.43
N ASN A 250 -7.40 36.26 -6.37
CA ASN A 250 -7.87 34.92 -5.99
C ASN A 250 -7.62 34.47 -4.54
N GLU A 251 -7.11 35.34 -3.67
CA GLU A 251 -7.02 35.08 -2.23
C GLU A 251 -8.18 35.72 -1.44
N ARG A 252 -8.37 35.26 -0.20
CA ARG A 252 -9.33 35.84 0.74
C ARG A 252 -8.65 36.28 2.04
N ASN A 253 -9.37 37.11 2.78
CA ASN A 253 -9.09 37.40 4.18
C ASN A 253 -9.42 36.16 5.06
N TYR A 254 -9.24 36.26 6.37
CA TYR A 254 -9.60 35.20 7.32
C TYR A 254 -11.08 34.81 7.23
N HIS A 255 -11.37 33.52 7.39
CA HIS A 255 -12.71 32.95 7.17
C HIS A 255 -13.81 33.64 8.01
N ILE A 256 -13.48 34.08 9.22
CA ILE A 256 -14.42 34.72 10.15
C ILE A 256 -15.10 35.97 9.55
N PHE A 257 -14.40 36.74 8.71
CA PHE A 257 -15.01 37.93 8.08
C PHE A 257 -16.11 37.56 7.10
N TYR A 258 -15.91 36.50 6.30
CA TYR A 258 -16.90 36.00 5.35
C TYR A 258 -18.06 35.30 6.04
N GLN A 259 -17.78 34.54 7.11
CA GLN A 259 -18.81 33.94 7.97
C GLN A 259 -19.71 35.01 8.60
N LEU A 260 -19.11 36.13 9.04
CA LEU A 260 -19.84 37.25 9.62
C LEU A 260 -20.69 38.00 8.56
N CYS A 261 -20.13 38.30 7.39
CA CYS A 261 -20.88 38.93 6.28
C CYS A 261 -22.00 38.04 5.73
N ALA A 262 -21.80 36.71 5.68
CA ALA A 262 -22.85 35.77 5.29
C ALA A 262 -23.98 35.68 6.32
N SER A 263 -23.71 36.07 7.58
CA SER A 263 -24.69 36.08 8.67
C SER A 263 -25.32 37.46 8.91
N ALA A 264 -25.06 38.45 8.05
CA ALA A 264 -25.47 39.85 8.25
C ALA A 264 -26.99 40.05 8.42
N ASP A 265 -27.81 39.21 7.76
CA ASP A 265 -29.28 39.31 7.80
C ASP A 265 -29.91 38.83 9.11
N GLN A 266 -29.16 38.09 9.93
CA GLN A 266 -29.68 37.58 11.18
C GLN A 266 -30.01 38.74 12.15
N PRO A 267 -31.14 38.68 12.86
CA PRO A 267 -31.57 39.76 13.76
C PRO A 267 -30.52 40.07 14.84
N LYS A 268 -29.75 39.06 15.28
CA LYS A 268 -28.64 39.21 16.24
C LYS A 268 -27.52 40.11 15.72
N PHE A 269 -27.29 40.19 14.41
CA PHE A 269 -26.15 40.89 13.79
C PHE A 269 -26.52 42.19 13.06
N LYS A 270 -27.81 42.57 12.99
CA LYS A 270 -28.24 43.84 12.35
C LYS A 270 -27.57 45.09 12.93
N HIS A 271 -27.24 45.07 14.23
CA HIS A 271 -26.55 46.19 14.90
C HIS A 271 -25.12 46.41 14.38
N LEU A 272 -24.53 45.43 13.67
CA LEU A 272 -23.19 45.52 13.10
C LEU A 272 -23.15 46.27 11.75
N LYS A 273 -24.30 46.56 11.12
CA LYS A 273 -24.44 47.35 9.87
C LYS A 273 -23.58 46.84 8.70
N LEU A 274 -23.45 45.52 8.57
CA LEU A 274 -22.68 44.83 7.53
C LEU A 274 -23.47 44.69 6.21
N GLY A 275 -22.76 44.64 5.07
CA GLY A 275 -23.35 44.34 3.76
C GLY A 275 -23.37 42.83 3.46
N MET A 276 -24.35 42.39 2.66
CA MET A 276 -24.45 40.98 2.23
C MET A 276 -23.32 40.58 1.27
N PHE A 277 -22.69 39.42 1.52
CA PHE A 277 -21.79 38.76 0.57
C PHE A 277 -22.48 37.50 0.01
N ASN A 278 -22.66 37.43 -1.31
CA ASN A 278 -23.59 36.51 -1.99
C ASN A 278 -22.97 35.18 -2.49
N GLU A 279 -21.95 34.64 -1.83
CA GLU A 279 -21.44 33.29 -2.16
C GLU A 279 -22.08 32.21 -1.27
N ARG A 280 -22.78 31.27 -1.90
CA ARG A 280 -23.53 30.13 -1.31
C ARG A 280 -22.68 29.09 -0.52
N LEU A 281 -21.42 29.37 -0.19
CA LEU A 281 -20.43 28.32 0.11
C LEU A 281 -19.95 28.20 1.57
N ILE A 282 -20.58 28.89 2.54
CA ILE A 282 -20.20 28.75 3.95
C ILE A 282 -21.43 28.38 4.81
N GLN A 283 -21.96 27.18 4.58
CA GLN A 283 -22.77 26.48 5.60
C GLN A 283 -21.82 25.95 6.68
N CYS A 284 -21.41 26.80 7.61
CA CYS A 284 -20.92 26.35 8.90
C CYS A 284 -21.88 26.88 9.95
N HIS A 285 -22.57 25.96 10.63
CA HIS A 285 -23.23 26.30 11.88
C HIS A 285 -22.21 27.02 12.76
N PHE A 286 -22.55 28.24 13.19
CA PHE A 286 -21.85 28.95 14.24
C PHE A 286 -21.96 28.11 15.52
N GLY A 287 -21.08 27.11 15.68
CA GLY A 287 -21.01 26.32 16.89
C GLY A 287 -20.67 27.27 18.02
N LEU A 288 -21.52 27.31 19.05
CA LEU A 288 -21.27 28.08 20.28
C LEU A 288 -19.80 27.94 20.67
N LEU A 289 -19.05 29.05 20.61
CA LEU A 289 -17.65 29.10 21.00
C LEU A 289 -17.54 28.51 22.40
N ILE A 290 -16.89 27.35 22.53
CA ILE A 290 -16.78 26.64 23.81
C ILE A 290 -16.24 27.59 24.87
N GLY A 291 -17.00 27.73 25.97
CA GLY A 291 -16.58 28.46 27.16
C GLY A 291 -16.57 29.99 27.02
N LEU A 292 -17.05 30.57 25.92
CA LEU A 292 -17.20 32.03 25.80
C LEU A 292 -18.63 32.45 26.11
N ASN A 293 -18.79 33.35 27.08
CA ASN A 293 -20.06 34.01 27.39
C ASN A 293 -20.63 34.70 26.14
N GLU A 294 -21.95 34.67 25.97
CA GLU A 294 -22.61 35.26 24.79
C GLU A 294 -22.27 36.75 24.61
N ASP A 295 -22.11 37.49 25.70
CA ASP A 295 -21.72 38.90 25.69
C ASP A 295 -20.33 39.11 25.06
N LEU A 296 -19.36 38.27 25.44
CA LEU A 296 -18.00 38.34 24.91
C LEU A 296 -17.96 37.95 23.43
N GLN A 297 -18.80 36.99 23.01
CA GLN A 297 -18.92 36.64 21.59
C GLN A 297 -19.42 37.83 20.77
N ILE A 298 -20.45 38.52 21.27
CA ILE A 298 -20.99 39.73 20.64
C ILE A 298 -19.90 40.80 20.54
N ASP A 299 -19.11 41.00 21.59
CA ASP A 299 -18.03 41.99 21.58
C ASP A 299 -16.91 41.64 20.59
N ILE A 300 -16.57 40.36 20.44
CA ILE A 300 -15.64 39.89 19.38
C ILE A 300 -16.19 40.26 18.00
N PHE A 301 -17.48 40.02 17.72
CA PHE A 301 -18.08 40.36 16.43
C PHE A 301 -18.17 41.88 16.20
N LYS A 302 -18.42 42.68 17.24
CA LYS A 302 -18.35 44.15 17.15
C LYS A 302 -16.97 44.62 16.73
N VAL A 303 -15.91 44.07 17.33
CA VAL A 303 -14.52 44.42 16.98
C VAL A 303 -14.21 44.01 15.53
N LEU A 304 -14.62 42.81 15.10
CA LEU A 304 -14.41 42.36 13.70
C LEU A 304 -15.17 43.23 12.68
N ALA A 305 -16.42 43.57 12.97
CA ALA A 305 -17.21 44.48 12.13
C ALA A 305 -16.60 45.89 12.09
N ALA A 306 -16.06 46.35 13.22
CA ALA A 306 -15.34 47.62 13.29
C ALA A 306 -14.11 47.62 12.36
N ILE A 307 -13.31 46.55 12.34
CA ILE A 307 -12.16 46.44 11.41
C ILE A 307 -12.62 46.56 9.94
N LEU A 308 -13.71 45.88 9.56
CA LEU A 308 -14.25 45.96 8.19
C LEU A 308 -14.70 47.38 7.82
N HIS A 309 -15.42 48.06 8.72
CA HIS A 309 -15.82 49.45 8.49
C HIS A 309 -14.63 50.41 8.45
N PHE A 310 -13.61 50.18 9.28
CA PHE A 310 -12.40 51.01 9.29
C PHE A 310 -11.63 50.93 7.97
N GLY A 311 -11.58 49.76 7.35
CA GLY A 311 -10.99 49.57 6.02
C GLY A 311 -11.66 50.38 4.90
N ASN A 312 -12.96 50.69 5.05
CA ASN A 312 -13.73 51.46 4.07
C ASN A 312 -13.64 52.99 4.29
N VAL A 313 -12.91 53.47 5.29
CA VAL A 313 -12.74 54.91 5.54
C VAL A 313 -11.90 55.54 4.42
N GLU A 314 -12.50 56.49 3.69
CA GLU A 314 -11.83 57.21 2.60
C GLU A 314 -10.98 58.38 3.13
N ILE A 315 -9.68 58.33 2.84
CA ILE A 315 -8.73 59.40 3.15
C ILE A 315 -8.39 60.18 1.87
N ARG A 316 -8.57 61.50 1.89
CA ARG A 316 -8.32 62.41 0.76
C ARG A 316 -7.05 63.22 0.99
N ALA A 317 -6.32 63.51 -0.09
CA ALA A 317 -5.20 64.45 -0.03
C ALA A 317 -5.72 65.88 -0.10
N VAL A 318 -5.31 66.73 0.85
CA VAL A 318 -5.59 68.17 0.87
C VAL A 318 -4.41 68.94 0.25
N SER A 319 -3.18 68.46 0.46
CA SER A 319 -1.95 68.91 -0.21
C SER A 319 -0.95 67.74 -0.29
N GLU A 320 0.23 67.92 -0.92
CA GLU A 320 1.28 66.88 -0.97
C GLU A 320 1.69 66.38 0.43
N GLU A 321 1.65 67.25 1.43
CA GLU A 321 2.04 66.93 2.82
C GLU A 321 0.85 66.69 3.78
N LYS A 322 -0.40 66.92 3.35
CA LYS A 322 -1.57 66.89 4.25
C LYS A 322 -2.72 66.04 3.72
N SER A 323 -3.31 65.23 4.60
CA SER A 323 -4.51 64.45 4.36
C SER A 323 -5.69 64.89 5.24
N SER A 324 -6.91 64.54 4.84
CA SER A 324 -8.12 64.68 5.64
C SER A 324 -9.10 63.54 5.38
N VAL A 325 -9.91 63.20 6.38
CA VAL A 325 -11.03 62.26 6.23
C VAL A 325 -12.28 63.02 5.77
N LYS A 326 -13.14 62.39 4.97
CA LYS A 326 -14.42 62.97 4.53
C LYS A 326 -15.28 63.36 5.74
N ALA A 327 -15.75 64.61 5.76
CA ALA A 327 -16.61 65.10 6.84
C ALA A 327 -17.92 64.30 6.89
N GLY A 328 -18.20 63.68 8.03
CA GLY A 328 -19.42 62.90 8.25
C GLY A 328 -19.42 61.49 7.62
N ASP A 329 -18.26 60.93 7.29
CA ASP A 329 -18.11 59.56 6.76
C ASP A 329 -18.94 58.52 7.55
N ALA A 330 -19.76 57.77 6.82
CA ALA A 330 -20.70 56.81 7.42
C ALA A 330 -19.95 55.64 8.07
N HIS A 331 -18.88 55.14 7.47
CA HIS A 331 -18.12 54.01 7.99
C HIS A 331 -17.29 54.40 9.21
N LEU A 332 -16.71 55.60 9.23
CA LEU A 332 -16.01 56.11 10.41
C LEU A 332 -16.96 56.28 11.61
N LYS A 333 -18.20 56.75 11.38
CA LYS A 333 -19.23 56.84 12.43
C LYS A 333 -19.57 55.47 13.00
N VAL A 334 -19.79 54.47 12.14
CA VAL A 334 -20.10 53.10 12.58
C VAL A 334 -18.93 52.47 13.33
N PHE A 335 -17.70 52.66 12.87
CA PHE A 335 -16.49 52.23 13.58
C PHE A 335 -16.43 52.79 15.01
N CYS A 336 -16.69 54.09 15.15
CA CYS A 336 -16.69 54.79 16.42
C CYS A 336 -17.86 54.37 17.33
N GLU A 337 -19.03 54.08 16.76
CA GLU A 337 -20.21 53.58 17.47
C GLU A 337 -19.96 52.17 18.04
N LEU A 338 -19.42 51.25 17.22
CA LEU A 338 -19.14 49.87 17.62
C LEU A 338 -18.07 49.78 18.72
N LEU A 339 -17.03 50.61 18.63
CA LEU A 339 -15.95 50.65 19.63
C LEU A 339 -16.22 51.64 20.76
N SER A 340 -17.32 52.39 20.73
CA SER A 340 -17.65 53.44 21.72
C SER A 340 -16.53 54.49 21.90
N ILE A 341 -16.05 55.06 20.79
CA ILE A 341 -15.00 56.09 20.73
C ILE A 341 -15.54 57.36 20.03
N LYS A 342 -14.94 58.52 20.27
CA LYS A 342 -15.32 59.77 19.60
C LYS A 342 -14.75 59.87 18.19
N THR A 343 -15.60 60.16 17.20
CA THR A 343 -15.23 60.28 15.78
C THR A 343 -14.15 61.34 15.50
N GLU A 344 -14.21 62.48 16.20
CA GLU A 344 -13.28 63.59 16.00
C GLU A 344 -11.84 63.26 16.40
N GLU A 345 -11.66 62.52 17.51
CA GLU A 345 -10.33 62.17 18.03
C GLU A 345 -9.59 61.20 17.09
N ILE A 346 -10.33 60.23 16.51
CA ILE A 346 -9.75 59.24 15.58
C ILE A 346 -9.47 59.85 14.21
N ALA A 347 -10.35 60.74 13.72
CA ALA A 347 -10.11 61.46 12.46
C ALA A 347 -8.88 62.37 12.56
N HIS A 348 -8.70 63.04 13.72
CA HIS A 348 -7.50 63.84 13.97
C HIS A 348 -6.24 62.98 14.02
N GLY A 349 -6.25 61.88 14.78
CA GLY A 349 -5.10 60.99 14.95
C GLY A 349 -4.70 60.21 13.69
N LEU A 350 -5.59 60.06 12.71
CA LEU A 350 -5.26 59.45 11.40
C LEU A 350 -4.50 60.42 10.47
N CYS A 351 -4.78 61.72 10.59
CA CYS A 351 -4.24 62.74 9.68
C CYS A 351 -3.09 63.56 10.28
N HIS A 352 -2.82 63.39 11.58
CA HIS A 352 -1.76 64.09 12.30
C HIS A 352 -0.94 63.09 13.11
N ARG A 353 0.34 63.38 13.26
CA ARG A 353 1.24 62.66 14.15
C ARG A 353 1.95 63.61 15.09
N LYS A 354 2.07 63.22 16.35
CA LYS A 354 2.91 63.89 17.33
C LYS A 354 4.36 63.40 17.27
N ILE A 355 5.30 64.30 17.03
CA ILE A 355 6.74 64.03 17.08
C ILE A 355 7.26 64.61 18.40
N SER A 356 7.72 63.73 19.28
CA SER A 356 8.27 64.12 20.58
C SER A 356 9.80 64.17 20.50
N THR A 357 10.37 65.36 20.56
CA THR A 357 11.82 65.60 20.64
C THR A 357 12.23 65.81 22.11
N THR A 358 13.52 65.78 22.45
CA THR A 358 14.01 65.87 23.84
C THR A 358 13.56 67.13 24.60
N SER A 359 13.18 68.20 23.88
CA SER A 359 12.69 69.47 24.43
C SER A 359 11.23 69.80 24.09
N ASP A 360 10.72 69.39 22.92
CA ASP A 360 9.42 69.86 22.39
C ASP A 360 8.61 68.76 21.72
N THR A 361 7.27 68.84 21.83
CA THR A 361 6.34 68.00 21.09
C THR A 361 5.67 68.78 19.97
N VAL A 362 5.94 68.41 18.72
CA VAL A 362 5.39 69.07 17.52
C VAL A 362 4.37 68.15 16.85
N ILE A 363 3.19 68.68 16.51
CA ILE A 363 2.17 67.96 15.75
C ILE A 363 2.39 68.25 14.26
N LYS A 364 2.67 67.22 13.46
CA LYS A 364 2.88 67.34 12.01
C LYS A 364 1.73 66.65 11.26
N PRO A 365 1.17 67.26 10.19
CA PRO A 365 0.21 66.58 9.32
C PRO A 365 0.86 65.39 8.60
N MET A 366 0.03 64.43 8.23
CA MET A 366 0.42 63.20 7.53
C MET A 366 -0.02 63.22 6.07
N THR A 367 0.81 62.64 5.19
CA THR A 367 0.45 62.45 3.77
C THR A 367 -0.65 61.41 3.62
N LYS A 368 -1.32 61.37 2.45
CA LYS A 368 -2.36 60.37 2.17
C LYS A 368 -1.86 58.93 2.37
N ALA A 369 -0.67 58.62 1.84
CA ALA A 369 -0.07 57.29 1.95
C ALA A 369 0.22 56.93 3.42
N GLN A 370 0.80 57.86 4.19
CA GLN A 370 1.07 57.66 5.61
C GLN A 370 -0.21 57.43 6.44
N ALA A 371 -1.29 58.17 6.12
CA ALA A 371 -2.57 58.03 6.82
C ALA A 371 -3.29 56.71 6.49
N ILE A 372 -3.20 56.22 5.25
CA ILE A 372 -3.68 54.88 4.87
C ILE A 372 -2.86 53.80 5.60
N ASN A 373 -1.55 53.92 5.61
CA ASN A 373 -0.68 52.99 6.33
C ASN A 373 -0.97 52.99 7.85
N ALA A 374 -1.29 54.16 8.43
CA ALA A 374 -1.69 54.28 9.84
C ALA A 374 -3.00 53.56 10.14
N ARG A 375 -4.01 53.75 9.27
CA ARG A 375 -5.30 53.04 9.35
C ARG A 375 -5.09 51.53 9.29
N ASP A 376 -4.30 51.07 8.34
CA ASP A 376 -4.03 49.65 8.13
C ASP A 376 -3.22 49.06 9.29
N ALA A 377 -2.27 49.81 9.85
CA ALA A 377 -1.53 49.41 11.05
C ALA A 377 -2.46 49.22 12.27
N VAL A 378 -3.42 50.13 12.49
CA VAL A 378 -4.42 49.99 13.56
C VAL A 378 -5.28 48.75 13.34
N SER A 379 -5.80 48.51 12.13
CA SER A 379 -6.56 47.29 11.80
C SER A 379 -5.79 46.01 12.11
N LYS A 380 -4.53 45.94 11.67
CA LYS A 380 -3.63 44.80 11.94
C LYS A 380 -3.41 44.58 13.44
N HIS A 381 -3.24 45.65 14.20
CA HIS A 381 -2.95 45.56 15.63
C HIS A 381 -4.17 45.13 16.45
N ILE A 382 -5.36 45.69 16.16
CA ILE A 382 -6.62 45.29 16.79
C ILE A 382 -6.87 43.81 16.51
N TYR A 383 -6.69 43.36 15.26
CA TYR A 383 -6.88 41.95 14.91
C TYR A 383 -5.90 41.03 15.64
N ALA A 384 -4.60 41.40 15.70
CA ALA A 384 -3.59 40.60 16.38
C ALA A 384 -3.86 40.46 17.89
N HIS A 385 -4.32 41.54 18.55
CA HIS A 385 -4.70 41.48 19.96
C HIS A 385 -5.97 40.68 20.19
N LEU A 386 -6.98 40.85 19.32
CA LEU A 386 -8.19 40.05 19.36
C LEU A 386 -7.87 38.56 19.22
N PHE A 387 -7.00 38.21 18.28
CA PHE A 387 -6.52 36.84 18.07
C PHE A 387 -5.85 36.28 19.34
N ASN A 388 -4.90 37.01 19.92
CA ASN A 388 -4.23 36.60 21.17
C ASN A 388 -5.22 36.45 22.33
N CYS A 389 -6.17 37.39 22.49
CA CYS A 389 -7.20 37.31 23.52
C CYS A 389 -8.07 36.05 23.35
N ILE A 390 -8.45 35.69 22.12
CA ILE A 390 -9.22 34.45 21.88
C ILE A 390 -8.40 33.23 22.28
N VAL A 391 -7.12 33.19 21.90
CA VAL A 391 -6.20 32.08 22.28
C VAL A 391 -6.03 32.00 23.80
N GLU A 392 -5.85 33.11 24.50
CA GLU A 392 -5.78 33.12 25.96
C GLU A 392 -7.06 32.62 26.63
N ARG A 393 -8.23 32.99 26.09
CA ARG A 393 -9.52 32.52 26.62
C ARG A 393 -9.70 31.01 26.38
N ILE A 394 -9.27 30.50 25.21
CA ILE A 394 -9.21 29.07 24.93
C ILE A 394 -8.29 28.39 25.94
N ASN A 395 -7.10 28.93 26.18
CA ASN A 395 -6.15 28.37 27.15
C ASN A 395 -6.73 28.34 28.56
N ARG A 396 -7.39 29.41 29.03
CA ARG A 396 -8.09 29.42 30.34
C ARG A 396 -9.18 28.36 30.41
N ALA A 397 -9.89 28.07 29.32
CA ALA A 397 -10.93 27.04 29.26
C ALA A 397 -10.37 25.60 29.21
N LEU A 398 -9.12 25.44 28.76
CA LEU A 398 -8.37 24.19 28.67
C LEU A 398 -7.42 23.96 29.87
N GLN A 399 -7.22 24.98 30.69
CA GLN A 399 -6.35 24.95 31.87
C GLN A 399 -6.95 24.07 32.98
N PHE A 400 -6.06 23.43 33.74
CA PHE A 400 -6.41 22.54 34.84
C PHE A 400 -5.66 22.96 36.11
N ASP A 401 -6.30 22.80 37.27
CA ASP A 401 -5.82 23.31 38.56
C ASP A 401 -4.69 22.47 39.20
N GLY A 402 -4.33 21.31 38.63
CA GLY A 402 -3.25 20.46 39.16
C GLY A 402 -1.92 20.58 38.43
N LYS A 403 -0.88 19.96 39.01
CA LYS A 403 0.49 20.02 38.50
C LYS A 403 0.67 19.13 37.26
N GLN A 404 1.14 19.73 36.17
CA GLN A 404 1.56 19.03 34.96
C GLN A 404 2.74 18.09 35.28
N TYR A 405 2.64 16.80 34.91
CA TYR A 405 3.73 15.84 35.08
C TYR A 405 4.59 15.78 33.82
N THR A 406 3.98 15.47 32.68
CA THR A 406 4.61 15.46 31.35
C THR A 406 3.69 16.06 30.30
N PHE A 407 4.21 16.34 29.11
CA PHE A 407 3.41 16.79 27.98
C PHE A 407 3.87 16.21 26.64
N ILE A 408 2.93 16.19 25.70
CA ILE A 408 3.20 15.95 24.27
C ILE A 408 2.75 17.19 23.51
N GLY A 409 3.68 17.85 22.83
CA GLY A 409 3.41 19.03 22.03
C GLY A 409 3.22 18.71 20.56
N VAL A 410 2.09 19.08 19.95
CA VAL A 410 1.86 18.93 18.51
C VAL A 410 2.08 20.28 17.83
N LEU A 411 3.10 20.35 16.96
CA LEU A 411 3.43 21.54 16.17
C LEU A 411 2.84 21.40 14.76
N ASP A 412 1.90 22.28 14.43
CA ASP A 412 1.39 22.53 13.08
C ASP A 412 1.91 23.88 12.61
N ILE A 413 2.96 23.88 11.79
CA ILE A 413 3.60 25.08 11.26
C ILE A 413 3.59 25.05 9.74
N TYR A 414 3.62 26.23 9.12
CA TYR A 414 3.83 26.36 7.68
C TYR A 414 5.16 25.71 7.25
N GLY A 415 5.16 25.11 6.05
CA GLY A 415 6.37 24.60 5.44
C GLY A 415 7.18 25.72 4.77
N PHE A 416 8.26 25.35 4.11
CA PHE A 416 9.03 26.24 3.25
C PHE A 416 8.13 26.80 2.13
N GLU A 417 8.14 28.12 1.91
CA GLU A 417 7.30 28.79 0.91
C GLU A 417 8.17 29.56 -0.10
N THR A 418 7.98 29.25 -1.38
CA THR A 418 8.51 30.01 -2.52
C THR A 418 7.39 30.32 -3.50
N PHE A 419 7.20 31.61 -3.76
CA PHE A 419 6.29 32.18 -4.75
C PHE A 419 7.06 32.97 -5.79
N ASP A 420 6.37 33.43 -6.84
CA ASP A 420 6.95 34.30 -7.85
C ASP A 420 7.40 35.65 -7.24
N MET A 421 6.66 36.13 -6.23
CA MET A 421 6.93 37.37 -5.51
C MET A 421 7.04 37.06 -4.01
N ASN A 422 8.26 37.03 -3.45
CA ASN A 422 8.50 36.76 -2.03
C ASN A 422 8.81 38.04 -1.27
N SER A 423 8.14 38.25 -0.14
CA SER A 423 8.32 39.43 0.71
C SER A 423 8.79 39.06 2.12
N PHE A 424 8.69 40.00 3.07
CA PHE A 424 9.14 39.84 4.45
C PHE A 424 8.47 38.66 5.18
N GLU A 425 7.22 38.36 4.85
CA GLU A 425 6.49 37.23 5.42
C GLU A 425 7.13 35.89 5.04
N GLN A 426 7.44 35.68 3.75
CA GLN A 426 8.12 34.46 3.27
C GLN A 426 9.52 34.36 3.86
N PHE A 427 10.23 35.49 3.98
CA PHE A 427 11.56 35.53 4.61
C PHE A 427 11.51 35.02 6.06
N CYS A 428 10.54 35.48 6.85
CA CYS A 428 10.29 34.99 8.21
C CYS A 428 9.91 33.50 8.24
N ILE A 429 9.03 33.07 7.32
CA ILE A 429 8.60 31.67 7.19
C ILE A 429 9.79 30.74 6.91
N ASN A 430 10.64 31.11 5.96
CA ASN A 430 11.79 30.31 5.54
C ASN A 430 12.89 30.31 6.61
N TYR A 431 13.10 31.41 7.33
CA TYR A 431 13.99 31.45 8.50
C TYR A 431 13.53 30.49 9.63
N ALA A 432 12.23 30.41 9.92
CA ALA A 432 11.71 29.42 10.88
C ALA A 432 11.94 27.97 10.40
N ASN A 433 11.74 27.70 9.11
CA ASN A 433 11.99 26.38 8.54
C ASN A 433 13.48 26.00 8.58
N GLU A 434 14.41 26.93 8.36
CA GLU A 434 15.85 26.70 8.55
C GLU A 434 16.17 26.25 9.99
N LYS A 435 15.63 26.93 11.00
CA LYS A 435 15.82 26.55 12.41
C LYS A 435 15.24 25.17 12.74
N LEU A 436 14.04 24.86 12.24
CA LEU A 436 13.43 23.54 12.43
C LEU A 436 14.21 22.44 11.72
N GLN A 437 14.72 22.72 10.52
CA GLN A 437 15.54 21.79 9.76
C GLN A 437 16.90 21.55 10.44
N GLN A 438 17.48 22.57 11.07
CA GLN A 438 18.69 22.42 11.88
C GLN A 438 18.47 21.46 13.05
N GLN A 439 17.41 21.67 13.83
CA GLN A 439 17.09 20.77 14.94
C GLN A 439 16.87 19.34 14.44
N PHE A 440 16.17 19.19 13.31
CA PHE A 440 15.98 17.89 12.68
C PHE A 440 17.31 17.22 12.31
N ASN A 441 18.22 17.92 11.63
CA ASN A 441 19.53 17.38 11.24
C ASN A 441 20.35 16.95 12.47
N LEU A 442 20.39 17.79 13.51
CA LEU A 442 21.09 17.48 14.77
C LEU A 442 20.48 16.29 15.49
N HIS A 443 19.15 16.16 15.48
CA HIS A 443 18.45 15.06 16.13
C HIS A 443 18.69 13.73 15.41
N VAL A 444 18.56 13.70 14.08
CA VAL A 444 18.87 12.52 13.26
C VAL A 444 20.31 12.07 13.51
N PHE A 445 21.26 13.01 13.48
CA PHE A 445 22.66 12.72 13.72
C PHE A 445 22.90 12.11 15.11
N LYS A 446 22.26 12.66 16.14
CA LYS A 446 22.35 12.14 17.50
C LYS A 446 21.77 10.73 17.64
N LEU A 447 20.63 10.45 17.01
CA LEU A 447 20.04 9.11 17.02
C LEU A 447 20.92 8.08 16.32
N GLU A 448 21.53 8.44 15.19
CA GLU A 448 22.49 7.58 14.50
C GLU A 448 23.75 7.34 15.37
N GLN A 449 24.25 8.37 16.04
CA GLN A 449 25.35 8.25 16.98
C GLN A 449 25.03 7.30 18.14
N ASP A 450 23.85 7.44 18.75
CA ASP A 450 23.39 6.59 19.85
C ASP A 450 23.29 5.11 19.43
N GLU A 451 22.79 4.82 18.21
CA GLU A 451 22.73 3.43 17.70
C GLU A 451 24.12 2.86 17.41
N TYR A 452 25.05 3.66 16.87
CA TYR A 452 26.45 3.21 16.66
C TYR A 452 27.16 2.95 17.97
N MET A 453 26.96 3.80 18.98
CA MET A 453 27.50 3.59 20.33
C MET A 453 26.92 2.32 20.96
N LYS A 454 25.62 2.05 20.79
CA LYS A 454 24.97 0.85 21.31
C LYS A 454 25.46 -0.45 20.65
N GLU A 455 25.87 -0.36 19.38
CA GLU A 455 26.39 -1.50 18.61
C GLU A 455 27.92 -1.61 18.63
N ASP A 456 28.62 -0.76 19.40
CA ASP A 456 30.09 -0.69 19.50
C ASP A 456 30.79 -0.43 18.14
N ILE A 457 30.21 0.42 17.30
CA ILE A 457 30.76 0.79 15.98
C ILE A 457 31.52 2.13 16.09
N PRO A 458 32.74 2.23 15.52
CA PRO A 458 33.47 3.49 15.49
C PRO A 458 32.71 4.51 14.65
N TRP A 459 32.24 5.57 15.28
CA TRP A 459 31.58 6.67 14.59
C TRP A 459 32.65 7.62 14.04
N THR A 460 32.72 7.74 12.71
CA THR A 460 33.42 8.85 12.05
C THR A 460 32.45 10.01 11.89
N LEU A 461 32.92 11.26 11.97
CA LEU A 461 32.10 12.43 11.62
C LEU A 461 31.53 12.23 10.21
N ILE A 462 30.23 11.95 10.13
CA ILE A 462 29.50 11.97 8.87
C ILE A 462 29.41 13.45 8.48
N GLU A 463 29.91 13.80 7.30
CA GLU A 463 29.74 15.15 6.74
C GLU A 463 28.25 15.41 6.53
N PHE A 464 27.64 16.15 7.46
CA PHE A 464 26.26 16.63 7.32
C PHE A 464 26.29 18.05 6.76
N ASN A 465 25.25 18.41 5.98
CA ASN A 465 25.06 19.77 5.53
C ASN A 465 24.62 20.63 6.72
N ASP A 466 25.57 21.34 7.31
CA ASP A 466 25.30 22.30 8.37
C ASP A 466 24.65 23.55 7.78
N ASN A 467 23.42 23.84 8.20
CA ASN A 467 22.68 25.03 7.81
C ASN A 467 22.88 26.21 8.77
N GLN A 468 23.73 26.06 9.80
CA GLN A 468 24.15 27.16 10.67
C GLN A 468 24.66 28.40 9.91
N PRO A 469 25.46 28.29 8.81
CA PRO A 469 25.91 29.46 8.06
C PRO A 469 24.77 30.27 7.43
N CYS A 470 23.67 29.61 7.01
CA CYS A 470 22.48 30.29 6.48
C CYS A 470 21.70 30.98 7.60
N ILE A 471 21.59 30.32 8.76
CA ILE A 471 20.98 30.89 9.96
C ILE A 471 21.76 32.12 10.44
N ASP A 472 23.09 32.04 10.47
CA ASP A 472 23.97 33.14 10.88
C ASP A 472 23.86 34.33 9.93
N LEU A 473 23.76 34.10 8.62
CA LEU A 473 23.49 35.16 7.64
C LEU A 473 22.21 35.95 7.99
N ILE A 474 21.19 35.29 8.53
CA ILE A 474 19.90 35.89 8.86
C ILE A 474 19.92 36.56 10.25
N GLU A 475 20.33 35.83 11.30
CA GLU A 475 20.13 36.23 12.70
C GLU A 475 21.39 36.71 13.44
N ALA A 476 22.59 36.45 12.90
CA ALA A 476 23.83 36.78 13.61
C ALA A 476 24.00 38.30 13.74
N LYS A 477 25.05 38.67 14.49
CA LYS A 477 25.42 40.07 14.62
C LYS A 477 25.93 40.59 13.27
N MET A 478 25.37 41.70 12.77
CA MET A 478 25.50 42.18 11.38
C MET A 478 24.78 41.31 10.32
N GLY A 479 23.84 40.46 10.74
CA GLY A 479 22.98 39.67 9.84
C GLY A 479 21.88 40.50 9.18
N ILE A 480 21.11 39.89 8.28
CA ILE A 480 20.07 40.57 7.50
C ILE A 480 19.03 41.26 8.41
N LEU A 481 18.58 40.59 9.48
CA LEU A 481 17.58 41.15 10.40
C LEU A 481 18.10 42.35 11.20
N GLU A 482 19.34 42.31 11.67
CA GLU A 482 19.92 43.44 12.43
C GLU A 482 20.17 44.64 11.52
N LEU A 483 20.67 44.42 10.30
CA LEU A 483 20.84 45.48 9.30
C LEU A 483 19.50 46.12 8.89
N LEU A 484 18.43 45.32 8.84
CA LEU A 484 17.07 45.82 8.61
C LEU A 484 16.60 46.68 9.79
N ASP A 485 16.82 46.22 11.02
CA ASP A 485 16.46 46.97 12.24
C ASP A 485 17.23 48.29 12.35
N GLU A 486 18.53 48.31 12.01
CA GLU A 486 19.35 49.52 11.97
C GLU A 486 18.82 50.55 10.96
N GLU A 487 18.45 50.12 9.74
CA GLU A 487 17.88 51.03 8.74
C GLU A 487 16.49 51.52 9.15
N CYS A 488 15.70 50.67 9.82
CA CYS A 488 14.40 51.05 10.35
C CYS A 488 14.49 52.20 11.38
N LEU A 489 15.61 52.31 12.12
CA LEU A 489 15.86 53.38 13.09
C LEU A 489 16.27 54.72 12.44
N LEU A 490 16.74 54.71 11.20
CA LEU A 490 17.18 55.92 10.50
C LEU A 490 15.97 56.73 9.98
N PRO A 491 15.88 58.05 10.26
CA PRO A 491 14.77 58.89 9.81
C PRO A 491 14.62 59.00 8.28
N GLN A 492 15.72 58.83 7.54
CA GLN A 492 15.79 58.82 6.07
C GLN A 492 16.17 57.44 5.51
N GLY A 493 16.01 56.37 6.31
CA GLY A 493 16.30 55.01 5.85
C GLY A 493 15.34 54.58 4.75
N THR A 494 15.88 54.12 3.62
CA THR A 494 15.13 53.63 2.45
C THR A 494 15.50 52.18 2.15
N GLU A 495 14.60 51.46 1.47
CA GLU A 495 14.83 50.08 1.01
C GLU A 495 16.08 49.96 0.13
N GLU A 496 16.35 51.00 -0.67
CA GLU A 496 17.52 51.07 -1.56
C GLU A 496 18.83 51.18 -0.79
N ASN A 497 18.85 51.99 0.29
CA ASN A 497 20.01 52.10 1.18
C ASN A 497 20.25 50.79 1.93
N TRP A 498 19.18 50.14 2.41
CA TRP A 498 19.27 48.83 3.05
C TRP A 498 19.84 47.77 2.10
N LEU A 499 19.35 47.70 0.86
CA LEU A 499 19.84 46.76 -0.15
C LEU A 499 21.32 47.00 -0.48
N GLN A 500 21.76 48.26 -0.54
CA GLN A 500 23.18 48.59 -0.70
C GLN A 500 24.02 48.12 0.49
N LYS A 501 23.53 48.28 1.73
CA LYS A 501 24.20 47.73 2.93
C LYS A 501 24.32 46.22 2.87
N LEU A 502 23.26 45.51 2.47
CA LEU A 502 23.29 44.05 2.28
C LEU A 502 24.35 43.65 1.24
N HIS A 503 24.36 44.31 0.08
CA HIS A 503 25.35 44.05 -0.95
C HIS A 503 26.79 44.30 -0.47
N ASN A 504 27.04 45.40 0.25
CA ASN A 504 28.39 45.73 0.76
C ASN A 504 28.89 44.72 1.82
N ASN A 505 27.97 44.17 2.63
CA ASN A 505 28.31 43.23 3.68
C ASN A 505 28.47 41.78 3.17
N PHE A 506 27.65 41.34 2.22
CA PHE A 506 27.56 39.91 1.86
C PHE A 506 27.97 39.56 0.44
N LEU A 507 27.86 40.48 -0.53
CA LEU A 507 28.14 40.17 -1.93
C LEU A 507 29.62 39.78 -2.11
N ASN A 508 29.87 38.64 -2.77
CA ASN A 508 31.19 38.02 -2.96
C ASN A 508 31.93 37.59 -1.66
N LYS A 509 31.34 37.82 -0.48
CA LYS A 509 31.91 37.40 0.82
C LYS A 509 31.25 36.15 1.37
N ASN A 510 29.95 35.96 1.10
CA ASN A 510 29.19 34.80 1.54
C ASN A 510 28.59 34.08 0.31
N PRO A 511 28.89 32.78 0.09
CA PRO A 511 28.36 32.03 -1.06
C PRO A 511 26.84 31.83 -1.02
N LEU A 512 26.21 32.03 0.14
CA LEU A 512 24.77 31.87 0.32
C LEU A 512 23.95 33.11 -0.05
N PHE A 513 24.60 34.22 -0.40
CA PHE A 513 23.94 35.47 -0.75
C PHE A 513 24.28 35.88 -2.19
N GLU A 514 23.25 36.03 -3.03
CA GLU A 514 23.39 36.36 -4.45
C GLU A 514 22.57 37.60 -4.83
N LYS A 515 22.99 38.27 -5.91
CA LYS A 515 22.27 39.40 -6.51
C LYS A 515 21.57 38.96 -7.80
N PRO A 516 20.27 39.26 -8.01
CA PRO A 516 19.57 38.96 -9.25
C PRO A 516 20.16 39.70 -10.45
N ARG A 517 20.19 39.06 -11.63
CA ARG A 517 20.73 39.65 -12.86
C ARG A 517 19.87 40.79 -13.44
N MET A 518 18.54 40.68 -13.35
CA MET A 518 17.58 41.59 -14.01
C MET A 518 16.87 42.56 -13.04
N PHE A 519 16.61 42.13 -11.79
CA PHE A 519 15.86 42.91 -10.80
C PHE A 519 16.81 43.68 -9.86
N ARG A 520 16.79 45.01 -9.94
CA ARG A 520 17.69 45.88 -9.14
C ARG A 520 17.27 46.04 -7.67
N LYS A 521 16.03 45.69 -7.29
CA LYS A 521 15.45 45.86 -5.95
C LYS A 521 15.17 44.53 -5.22
N ALA A 522 15.96 43.50 -5.48
CA ALA A 522 15.79 42.18 -4.86
C ALA A 522 17.14 41.58 -4.47
N PHE A 523 17.11 40.62 -3.56
CA PHE A 523 18.26 39.82 -3.14
C PHE A 523 17.89 38.33 -3.12
N ILE A 524 18.89 37.45 -3.21
CA ILE A 524 18.68 36.00 -3.27
C ILE A 524 19.41 35.35 -2.09
N ILE A 525 18.72 34.44 -1.40
CA ILE A 525 19.31 33.59 -0.36
C ILE A 525 19.26 32.14 -0.82
N GLN A 526 20.40 31.44 -0.68
CA GLN A 526 20.48 30.00 -0.81
C GLN A 526 20.03 29.34 0.50
N HIS A 527 18.77 28.89 0.53
CA HIS A 527 18.26 28.07 1.63
C HIS A 527 18.61 26.60 1.45
N PHE A 528 18.36 25.77 2.48
CA PHE A 528 18.56 24.31 2.42
C PHE A 528 17.73 23.64 1.30
N ALA A 529 16.57 24.23 0.99
CA ALA A 529 15.61 23.69 0.02
C ALA A 529 15.89 24.15 -1.41
N ASP A 530 15.99 25.47 -1.60
CA ASP A 530 16.15 26.11 -2.92
C ASP A 530 16.67 27.56 -2.79
N LYS A 531 17.02 28.17 -3.91
CA LYS A 531 17.29 29.61 -4.01
C LYS A 531 15.99 30.39 -3.98
N VAL A 532 15.87 31.34 -3.06
CA VAL A 532 14.69 32.20 -2.95
C VAL A 532 15.07 33.65 -3.22
N GLN A 533 14.37 34.26 -4.20
CA GLN A 533 14.47 35.69 -4.49
C GLN A 533 13.45 36.46 -3.66
N TYR A 534 13.93 37.40 -2.85
CA TYR A 534 13.10 38.30 -2.03
C TYR A 534 13.12 39.72 -2.59
N GLU A 535 11.95 40.33 -2.67
CA GLU A 535 11.80 41.73 -3.07
C GLU A 535 11.96 42.65 -1.88
N SER A 536 12.86 43.63 -1.98
CA SER A 536 13.12 44.56 -0.87
C SER A 536 11.98 45.55 -0.61
N ASP A 537 11.04 45.68 -1.53
CA ASP A 537 9.96 46.66 -1.43
C ASP A 537 9.03 46.36 -0.24
N GLY A 538 8.76 47.38 0.57
CA GLY A 538 7.95 47.28 1.78
C GLY A 538 8.60 46.53 2.97
N PHE A 539 9.85 46.07 2.90
CA PHE A 539 10.50 45.37 4.04
C PHE A 539 10.64 46.26 5.27
N LEU A 540 11.07 47.52 5.11
CA LEU A 540 11.22 48.45 6.24
C LEU A 540 9.87 48.77 6.87
N GLU A 541 8.86 49.07 6.07
CA GLU A 541 7.52 49.39 6.57
C GLU A 541 6.89 48.22 7.33
N LYS A 542 6.99 47.00 6.77
CA LYS A 542 6.50 45.78 7.40
C LYS A 542 7.24 45.47 8.71
N ASN A 543 8.55 45.73 8.77
CA ASN A 543 9.35 45.47 9.96
C ASN A 543 9.13 46.51 11.07
N ARG A 544 8.85 47.77 10.71
CA ARG A 544 8.60 48.84 11.69
C ARG A 544 7.30 48.64 12.47
N ASP A 545 6.24 48.10 11.85
CA ASP A 545 4.88 47.94 12.43
C ASP A 545 4.45 49.17 13.26
N THR A 546 4.80 50.38 12.77
CA THR A 546 4.72 51.61 13.56
C THR A 546 3.28 52.00 13.81
N LEU A 547 2.89 52.07 15.07
CA LEU A 547 1.66 52.70 15.50
C LEU A 547 1.94 54.09 16.06
N TYR A 548 1.05 55.03 15.75
CA TYR A 548 1.11 56.36 16.33
C TYR A 548 0.46 56.36 17.72
N ASP A 549 1.16 56.89 18.71
CA ASP A 549 0.70 56.95 20.10
C ASP A 549 -0.66 57.66 20.25
N GLU A 550 -0.96 58.63 19.39
CA GLU A 550 -2.25 59.32 19.39
C GLU A 550 -3.41 58.36 19.09
N LEU A 551 -3.25 57.46 18.12
CA LEU A 551 -4.27 56.46 17.78
C LEU A 551 -4.44 55.43 18.90
N ILE A 552 -3.33 54.99 19.51
CA ILE A 552 -3.38 54.06 20.66
C ILE A 552 -4.09 54.72 21.85
N ASN A 553 -3.76 55.97 22.18
CA ASN A 553 -4.38 56.69 23.29
C ASN A 553 -5.89 56.89 23.08
N VAL A 554 -6.34 57.06 21.84
CA VAL A 554 -7.77 57.12 21.50
C VAL A 554 -8.44 55.76 21.69
N LEU A 555 -7.80 54.66 21.27
CA LEU A 555 -8.30 53.30 21.50
C LEU A 555 -8.35 52.94 22.99
N LYS A 556 -7.34 53.35 23.80
CA LYS A 556 -7.30 53.17 25.26
C LYS A 556 -8.49 53.82 25.98
N LYS A 557 -9.11 54.87 25.43
CA LYS A 557 -10.29 55.54 25.98
C LYS A 557 -11.62 54.87 25.65
N SER A 558 -11.61 53.77 24.89
CA SER A 558 -12.82 53.03 24.55
C SER A 558 -13.55 52.57 25.82
N LYS A 559 -14.90 52.64 25.79
CA LYS A 559 -15.75 52.11 26.86
C LYS A 559 -16.01 50.60 26.72
N LEU A 560 -15.55 49.97 25.64
CA LEU A 560 -15.67 48.53 25.44
C LEU A 560 -14.59 47.82 26.26
N SER A 561 -14.99 47.06 27.29
CA SER A 561 -14.07 46.37 28.22
C SER A 561 -13.03 45.53 27.48
N LEU A 562 -13.46 44.79 26.45
CA LEU A 562 -12.58 43.97 25.62
C LEU A 562 -11.45 44.77 24.96
N LEU A 563 -11.73 45.98 24.45
CA LEU A 563 -10.73 46.79 23.74
C LEU A 563 -9.85 47.60 24.71
N ALA A 564 -10.39 47.99 25.87
CA ALA A 564 -9.61 48.63 26.93
C ALA A 564 -8.53 47.69 27.48
N ASP A 565 -8.83 46.39 27.61
CA ASP A 565 -7.88 45.37 28.06
C ASP A 565 -6.73 45.14 27.06
N PHE A 566 -6.96 45.34 25.75
CA PHE A 566 -5.92 45.13 24.72
C PHE A 566 -4.72 46.06 24.83
N PHE A 567 -4.85 47.20 25.50
CA PHE A 567 -3.82 48.24 25.55
C PHE A 567 -3.40 48.60 26.98
N GLN A 568 -3.79 47.81 27.99
CA GLN A 568 -3.22 47.91 29.33
C GLN A 568 -1.85 47.23 29.32
N ASP A 569 -0.79 48.00 29.60
CA ASP A 569 0.56 47.46 29.72
C ASP A 569 0.65 46.59 30.99
N ASP A 570 1.10 45.34 30.86
CA ASP A 570 1.51 44.46 31.96
C ASP A 570 2.74 45.06 32.70
N GLU A 571 2.53 46.10 33.50
CA GLU A 571 3.55 46.60 34.45
C GLU A 571 3.65 45.72 35.72
N SER A 572 2.89 44.62 35.82
CA SER A 572 2.70 43.86 37.06
C SER A 572 3.19 42.39 37.05
N SER A 573 4.10 42.02 36.15
CA SER A 573 4.68 40.66 36.10
C SER A 573 6.22 40.61 35.97
N VAL A 574 6.93 41.59 36.53
CA VAL A 574 8.33 41.41 36.98
C VAL A 574 8.35 41.40 38.50
N GLY A 575 8.16 40.21 39.06
CA GLY A 575 8.28 39.97 40.49
C GLY A 575 9.65 40.43 41.01
N ASN A 576 9.59 41.16 42.13
CA ASN A 576 10.70 41.61 42.96
C ASN A 576 11.80 40.54 43.15
N LEU A 577 12.93 40.71 42.46
CA LEU A 577 14.23 40.25 42.93
C LEU A 577 15.14 41.47 43.04
N LYS A 578 15.36 41.95 44.26
CA LYS A 578 16.31 43.02 44.58
C LYS A 578 17.71 42.59 44.11
N PRO A 579 18.42 43.34 43.23
CA PRO A 579 19.84 43.15 43.05
C PRO A 579 20.56 43.96 44.12
N HIS A 580 20.93 43.30 45.22
CA HIS A 580 21.98 43.83 46.08
C HIS A 580 23.31 43.61 45.35
N ILE A 581 23.86 44.67 44.75
CA ILE A 581 25.28 45.03 44.60
C ILE A 581 25.35 46.16 43.55
N LYS A 582 25.67 47.37 44.00
CA LYS A 582 25.92 48.54 43.14
C LYS A 582 27.39 48.54 42.74
N VAL A 583 27.70 48.15 41.50
CA VAL A 583 28.96 48.51 40.85
C VAL A 583 28.67 49.63 39.86
N LYS A 584 29.24 50.82 40.10
CA LYS A 584 29.18 51.95 39.18
C LYS A 584 30.13 51.69 38.00
N PRO A 585 29.67 51.71 36.73
CA PRO A 585 30.59 51.82 35.60
C PRO A 585 31.02 53.29 35.44
N ALA A 586 32.33 53.50 35.33
CA ALA A 586 32.93 54.79 35.05
C ALA A 586 32.84 55.07 33.53
N ARG A 587 31.73 55.66 33.09
CA ARG A 587 31.59 56.49 31.87
C ARG A 587 30.14 57.00 31.77
N PRO A 588 29.89 58.26 31.40
CA PRO A 588 28.54 58.78 31.27
C PRO A 588 27.85 58.11 30.07
N GLY A 589 27.02 57.11 30.35
CA GLY A 589 26.16 56.49 29.35
C GLY A 589 25.06 57.45 28.92
N PHE A 590 24.88 57.60 27.61
CA PHE A 590 23.70 58.20 27.00
C PHE A 590 22.43 57.66 27.67
N LYS A 591 21.59 58.57 28.19
CA LYS A 591 20.26 58.19 28.72
C LYS A 591 19.48 57.49 27.61
N SER A 592 19.16 56.21 27.85
CA SER A 592 18.34 55.39 26.96
C SER A 592 17.02 56.08 26.66
N PHE A 593 16.78 56.39 25.38
CA PHE A 593 15.43 56.65 24.87
C PHE A 593 14.50 55.49 25.27
N LYS A 594 13.23 55.79 25.56
CA LYS A 594 12.22 54.87 26.10
C LYS A 594 12.24 53.50 25.40
N LYS A 595 12.34 52.43 26.19
CA LYS A 595 12.47 51.01 25.75
C LYS A 595 11.32 50.49 24.87
N GLN A 596 10.15 51.15 24.84
CA GLN A 596 8.98 50.67 24.10
C GLN A 596 9.05 50.86 22.57
N HIS A 597 9.91 51.76 22.05
CA HIS A 597 10.03 52.00 20.59
C HIS A 597 11.13 51.19 19.87
N ARG A 598 11.72 50.18 20.52
CA ARG A 598 12.90 49.46 19.98
C ARG A 598 12.65 48.04 19.44
N THR A 599 11.45 47.48 19.57
CA THR A 599 11.21 46.09 19.13
C THR A 599 10.53 46.07 17.76
N SER A 600 11.31 45.80 16.71
CA SER A 600 10.82 45.50 15.37
C SER A 600 10.03 44.19 15.31
N VAL A 601 9.30 43.96 14.21
CA VAL A 601 8.63 42.66 13.98
C VAL A 601 9.66 41.54 13.89
N GLY A 602 10.78 41.76 13.21
CA GLY A 602 11.88 40.81 13.09
C GLY A 602 12.49 40.40 14.43
N SER A 603 12.69 41.35 15.36
CA SER A 603 13.20 41.04 16.70
C SER A 603 12.18 40.27 17.56
N LYS A 604 10.89 40.64 17.51
CA LYS A 604 9.81 39.88 18.17
C LYS A 604 9.71 38.46 17.60
N PHE A 605 9.83 38.33 16.28
CA PHE A 605 9.84 37.07 15.56
C PHE A 605 10.99 36.18 16.04
N ARG A 606 12.21 36.70 16.03
CA ARG A 606 13.41 35.98 16.47
C ARG A 606 13.28 35.47 17.90
N ASN A 607 12.82 36.32 18.83
CA ASN A 607 12.64 35.92 20.22
C ASN A 607 11.57 34.84 20.40
N SER A 608 10.46 34.94 19.67
CA SER A 608 9.39 33.95 19.70
C SER A 608 9.84 32.60 19.13
N LEU A 609 10.59 32.62 18.03
CA LEU A 609 11.18 31.43 17.43
C LEU A 609 12.22 30.79 18.37
N HIS A 610 13.08 31.59 19.01
CA HIS A 610 14.04 31.07 19.99
C HIS A 610 13.35 30.33 21.14
N LEU A 611 12.27 30.89 21.69
CA LEU A 611 11.48 30.25 22.75
C LEU A 611 10.84 28.94 22.29
N LEU A 612 10.34 28.90 21.05
CA LEU A 612 9.83 27.67 20.45
C LEU A 612 10.93 26.62 20.33
N MET A 613 12.10 26.98 19.82
CA MET A 613 13.23 26.07 19.67
C MET A 613 13.75 25.56 21.02
N GLU A 614 13.82 26.40 22.06
CA GLU A 614 14.13 25.94 23.43
C GLU A 614 13.13 24.90 23.92
N THR A 615 11.84 25.15 23.69
CA THR A 615 10.78 24.22 24.09
C THR A 615 10.91 22.89 23.34
N LEU A 616 11.16 22.94 22.02
CA LEU A 616 11.33 21.73 21.19
C LEU A 616 12.61 20.97 21.52
N ASN A 617 13.73 21.66 21.78
CA ASN A 617 15.01 21.05 22.14
C ASN A 617 14.98 20.36 23.50
N ALA A 618 14.08 20.78 24.41
CA ALA A 618 13.84 20.10 25.68
C ALA A 618 12.97 18.83 25.54
N THR A 619 12.39 18.58 24.36
CA THR A 619 11.54 17.42 24.06
C THR A 619 12.25 16.42 23.14
N THR A 620 11.72 15.19 23.06
CA THR A 620 12.07 14.25 21.99
C THR A 620 11.14 14.46 20.79
N PRO A 621 11.65 14.88 19.63
CA PRO A 621 10.83 15.18 18.46
C PRO A 621 10.51 13.94 17.61
N HIS A 622 9.29 13.91 17.07
CA HIS A 622 8.78 12.91 16.13
C HIS A 622 8.32 13.64 14.86
N TYR A 623 8.77 13.19 13.69
CA TYR A 623 8.61 13.95 12.46
C TYR A 623 7.56 13.37 11.50
N VAL A 624 6.64 14.22 11.06
CA VAL A 624 5.65 13.91 10.02
C VAL A 624 5.80 14.91 8.89
N ARG A 625 6.10 14.41 7.68
CA ARG A 625 6.25 15.22 6.46
C ARG A 625 5.06 14.96 5.55
N CYS A 626 4.17 15.94 5.46
CA CYS A 626 3.01 15.90 4.60
C CYS A 626 3.38 16.36 3.18
N ILE A 627 2.91 15.62 2.17
CA ILE A 627 3.18 15.89 0.74
C ILE A 627 1.87 16.07 -0.01
N LYS A 628 1.81 17.12 -0.84
CA LYS A 628 0.72 17.39 -1.77
C LYS A 628 1.01 16.69 -3.11
N PRO A 629 0.22 15.70 -3.57
CA PRO A 629 0.60 14.93 -4.74
C PRO A 629 0.26 15.60 -6.08
N ASN A 630 -0.72 16.50 -6.13
CA ASN A 630 -1.09 17.26 -7.33
C ASN A 630 -1.73 18.61 -6.96
N ASP A 631 -1.66 19.59 -7.85
CA ASP A 631 -2.24 20.93 -7.64
C ASP A 631 -3.73 21.03 -8.02
N SER A 632 -4.22 20.10 -8.83
CA SER A 632 -5.62 20.02 -9.29
C SER A 632 -6.61 19.49 -8.24
N LYS A 633 -6.13 19.06 -7.07
CA LYS A 633 -6.91 18.43 -5.99
C LYS A 633 -7.63 17.14 -6.41
N LEU A 634 -7.06 16.41 -7.37
CA LEU A 634 -7.62 15.16 -7.86
C LEU A 634 -7.29 13.99 -6.92
N PRO A 635 -8.24 13.06 -6.70
CA PRO A 635 -8.06 11.94 -5.78
C PRO A 635 -7.06 10.92 -6.33
N PHE A 636 -6.05 10.56 -5.52
CA PHE A 636 -5.01 9.57 -5.85
C PHE A 636 -4.23 9.84 -7.16
N GLU A 637 -4.21 11.07 -7.65
CA GLU A 637 -3.35 11.48 -8.75
C GLU A 637 -1.98 11.94 -8.23
N TYR A 638 -0.90 11.60 -8.94
CA TYR A 638 0.47 11.81 -8.50
C TYR A 638 1.31 12.52 -9.58
N ASP A 639 1.75 13.75 -9.27
CA ASP A 639 2.71 14.51 -10.09
C ASP A 639 4.13 14.38 -9.51
N SER A 640 4.98 13.65 -10.23
CA SER A 640 6.39 13.43 -9.89
C SER A 640 7.19 14.72 -9.71
N LYS A 641 6.96 15.75 -10.52
CA LYS A 641 7.71 17.02 -10.43
C LYS A 641 7.40 17.73 -9.11
N ARG A 642 6.11 17.83 -8.81
CA ARG A 642 5.62 18.49 -7.60
C ARG A 642 6.04 17.75 -6.33
N VAL A 643 6.01 16.42 -6.36
CA VAL A 643 6.44 15.60 -5.22
C VAL A 643 7.94 15.69 -4.99
N VAL A 644 8.78 15.61 -6.03
CA VAL A 644 10.24 15.78 -5.88
C VAL A 644 10.59 17.13 -5.27
N GLN A 645 9.98 18.21 -5.77
CA GLN A 645 10.22 19.56 -5.24
C GLN A 645 9.92 19.63 -3.74
N GLN A 646 8.82 19.03 -3.30
CA GLN A 646 8.46 18.99 -1.88
C GLN A 646 9.38 18.09 -1.05
N LEU A 647 9.82 16.95 -1.59
CA LEU A 647 10.76 16.07 -0.89
C LEU A 647 12.12 16.74 -0.67
N ARG A 648 12.56 17.59 -1.61
CA ARG A 648 13.73 18.48 -1.43
C ARG A 648 13.44 19.53 -0.36
N ALA A 649 12.31 20.24 -0.49
CA ALA A 649 11.94 21.33 0.43
C ALA A 649 11.63 20.88 1.87
N CYS A 650 11.24 19.63 2.08
CA CYS A 650 10.99 19.05 3.40
C CYS A 650 12.26 18.43 4.03
N GLY A 651 13.41 18.47 3.34
CA GLY A 651 14.66 17.87 3.80
C GLY A 651 14.67 16.34 3.81
N VAL A 652 13.66 15.69 3.21
CA VAL A 652 13.56 14.22 3.17
C VAL A 652 14.70 13.64 2.35
N LEU A 653 14.96 14.18 1.16
CA LEU A 653 16.04 13.70 0.30
C LEU A 653 17.43 13.92 0.92
N GLU A 654 17.60 14.99 1.68
CA GLU A 654 18.84 15.26 2.40
C GLU A 654 19.05 14.27 3.55
N THR A 655 17.98 13.95 4.30
CA THR A 655 18.00 12.88 5.31
C THR A 655 18.40 11.55 4.71
N ILE A 656 17.83 11.24 3.55
CA ILE A 656 18.10 10.04 2.78
C ILE A 656 19.54 10.03 2.28
N ARG A 657 20.08 11.18 1.85
CA ARG A 657 21.49 11.34 1.48
C ARG A 657 22.41 11.05 2.68
N ILE A 658 22.13 11.63 3.84
CA ILE A 658 22.87 11.38 5.09
C ILE A 658 22.78 9.89 5.47
N SER A 659 21.59 9.31 5.38
CA SER A 659 21.35 7.88 5.68
C SER A 659 22.10 6.97 4.69
N ALA A 660 22.11 7.30 3.39
CA ALA A 660 22.82 6.56 2.36
C ALA A 660 24.35 6.66 2.51
N GLN A 661 24.85 7.83 2.93
CA GLN A 661 26.25 8.07 3.30
C GLN A 661 26.64 7.48 4.66
N SER A 662 25.69 6.90 5.39
CA SER A 662 25.91 6.13 6.61
C SER A 662 25.90 4.62 6.29
N TYR A 663 25.35 3.80 7.18
CA TYR A 663 25.07 2.39 6.93
C TYR A 663 23.54 2.15 6.96
N PRO A 664 22.83 2.38 5.83
CA PRO A 664 21.37 2.35 5.79
C PRO A 664 20.80 0.95 6.04
N SER A 665 21.40 -0.09 5.45
CA SER A 665 20.89 -1.46 5.57
C SER A 665 21.49 -2.15 6.78
N ARG A 666 20.61 -2.57 7.70
CA ARG A 666 20.99 -3.17 9.00
C ARG A 666 20.37 -4.55 9.14
N TRP A 667 21.19 -5.58 9.22
CA TRP A 667 20.73 -6.96 9.28
C TRP A 667 21.25 -7.64 10.54
N THR A 668 20.40 -8.38 11.24
CA THR A 668 20.89 -9.23 12.33
C THR A 668 21.76 -10.35 11.77
N TYR A 669 22.67 -10.88 12.59
CA TYR A 669 23.48 -12.03 12.18
C TYR A 669 22.64 -13.24 11.79
N TYR A 670 21.45 -13.40 12.39
CA TYR A 670 20.53 -14.50 12.08
C TYR A 670 19.88 -14.35 10.70
N GLU A 671 19.35 -13.17 10.38
CA GLU A 671 18.72 -12.90 9.09
C GLU A 671 19.73 -13.06 7.95
N PHE A 672 20.92 -12.49 8.11
CA PHE A 672 22.01 -12.62 7.13
C PHE A 672 22.39 -14.08 6.91
N PHE A 673 22.56 -14.85 8.00
CA PHE A 673 22.88 -16.28 7.91
C PHE A 673 21.79 -17.07 7.18
N SER A 674 20.52 -16.85 7.54
CA SER A 674 19.39 -17.58 6.95
C SER A 674 19.27 -17.31 5.45
N ARG A 675 19.41 -16.05 5.02
CA ARG A 675 19.25 -15.64 3.62
C ARG A 675 20.43 -16.05 2.75
N TYR A 676 21.66 -15.81 3.21
CA TYR A 676 22.88 -15.97 2.41
C TYR A 676 23.61 -17.28 2.68
N ARG A 677 22.99 -18.25 3.36
CA ARG A 677 23.55 -19.60 3.59
C ARG A 677 24.07 -20.28 2.32
N ILE A 678 23.40 -20.05 1.19
CA ILE A 678 23.77 -20.61 -0.13
C ILE A 678 25.12 -20.09 -0.66
N LEU A 679 25.59 -18.93 -0.19
CA LEU A 679 26.89 -18.36 -0.55
C LEU A 679 28.04 -18.87 0.34
N MET A 680 27.73 -19.68 1.35
CA MET A 680 28.70 -20.22 2.31
C MET A 680 29.27 -21.55 1.80
N THR A 681 30.55 -21.82 2.07
CA THR A 681 31.16 -23.11 1.76
C THR A 681 30.92 -24.09 2.90
N GLN A 682 31.10 -25.39 2.64
CA GLN A 682 31.00 -26.41 3.69
C GLN A 682 32.04 -26.22 4.81
N GLN A 683 33.20 -25.62 4.51
CA GLN A 683 34.22 -25.28 5.50
C GLN A 683 33.76 -24.16 6.44
N ASP A 684 33.06 -23.14 5.91
CA ASP A 684 32.52 -22.05 6.73
C ASP A 684 31.47 -22.57 7.72
N LEU A 685 30.64 -23.53 7.29
CA LEU A 685 29.56 -24.13 8.06
C LEU A 685 30.03 -25.10 9.16
N ALA A 686 31.32 -25.45 9.20
CA ALA A 686 31.89 -26.31 10.24
C ALA A 686 32.05 -25.58 11.60
N THR A 687 32.01 -24.25 11.62
CA THR A 687 32.10 -23.45 12.84
C THR A 687 30.74 -23.37 13.53
N THR A 688 30.66 -23.55 14.85
CA THR A 688 29.37 -23.59 15.57
C THR A 688 28.73 -22.20 15.79
N GLU A 689 29.53 -21.13 15.79
CA GLU A 689 29.07 -19.79 16.13
C GLU A 689 28.64 -18.98 14.88
N LYS A 690 27.32 -18.81 14.68
CA LYS A 690 26.72 -18.11 13.53
C LYS A 690 27.32 -16.72 13.26
N LYS A 691 27.63 -15.96 14.33
CA LYS A 691 28.23 -14.62 14.22
C LYS A 691 29.61 -14.67 13.55
N GLN A 692 30.45 -15.65 13.90
CA GLN A 692 31.77 -15.79 13.29
C GLN A 692 31.70 -16.26 11.84
N ILE A 693 30.76 -17.16 11.52
CA ILE A 693 30.51 -17.60 10.15
C ILE A 693 30.17 -16.38 9.28
N CYS A 694 29.21 -15.55 9.70
CA CYS A 694 28.82 -14.35 8.96
C CYS A 694 30.01 -13.39 8.77
N LYS A 695 30.87 -13.23 9.78
CA LYS A 695 32.09 -12.39 9.68
C LYS A 695 33.08 -12.92 8.65
N GLN A 696 33.35 -14.23 8.65
CA GLN A 696 34.29 -14.87 7.72
C GLN A 696 33.75 -14.84 6.28
N VAL A 697 32.48 -15.20 6.10
CA VAL A 697 31.81 -15.20 4.79
C VAL A 697 31.79 -13.80 4.22
N LEU A 698 31.44 -12.78 5.00
CA LEU A 698 31.34 -11.41 4.49
C LEU A 698 32.71 -10.84 4.09
N LYS A 699 33.77 -11.14 4.84
CA LYS A 699 35.16 -10.77 4.46
C LYS A 699 35.61 -11.41 3.14
N ARG A 700 35.09 -12.59 2.81
CA ARG A 700 35.36 -13.25 1.51
C ARG A 700 34.57 -12.62 0.38
N LEU A 701 33.29 -12.31 0.61
CA LEU A 701 32.38 -11.79 -0.41
C LEU A 701 32.64 -10.32 -0.73
N ILE A 702 32.94 -9.51 0.29
CA ILE A 702 33.22 -8.08 0.16
C ILE A 702 34.63 -7.80 0.67
N GLN A 703 35.53 -7.54 -0.26
CA GLN A 703 36.96 -7.31 0.03
C GLN A 703 37.22 -5.95 0.67
N ASP A 704 36.43 -4.92 0.35
CA ASP A 704 36.57 -3.58 0.94
C ASP A 704 35.89 -3.53 2.33
N PRO A 705 36.66 -3.38 3.42
CA PRO A 705 36.12 -3.32 4.78
C PRO A 705 35.36 -2.02 5.07
N ASN A 706 35.47 -0.97 4.26
CA ASN A 706 34.69 0.27 4.48
C ASN A 706 33.21 0.13 4.10
N GLN A 707 32.88 -0.91 3.33
CA GLN A 707 31.53 -1.17 2.83
C GLN A 707 30.59 -1.80 3.87
N TYR A 708 31.13 -2.31 4.97
CA TYR A 708 30.34 -2.92 6.04
C TYR A 708 31.00 -2.75 7.41
N GLN A 709 30.21 -2.77 8.47
CA GLN A 709 30.70 -2.76 9.85
C GLN A 709 29.99 -3.84 10.67
N PHE A 710 30.74 -4.45 11.58
CA PHE A 710 30.22 -5.49 12.47
C PHE A 710 29.85 -4.91 13.81
N GLY A 711 28.56 -4.79 14.08
CA GLY A 711 28.04 -4.42 15.39
C GLY A 711 28.02 -5.60 16.38
N LYS A 712 27.53 -5.31 17.58
CA LYS A 712 27.31 -6.29 18.63
C LYS A 712 26.25 -7.33 18.25
N THR A 713 25.11 -6.88 17.73
CA THR A 713 23.96 -7.73 17.36
C THR A 713 23.62 -7.71 15.87
N LYS A 714 24.05 -6.66 15.15
CA LYS A 714 23.75 -6.45 13.73
C LYS A 714 25.00 -6.29 12.87
N ILE A 715 24.83 -6.42 11.56
CA ILE A 715 25.78 -6.08 10.51
C ILE A 715 25.22 -4.85 9.78
N PHE A 716 26.08 -3.86 9.58
CA PHE A 716 25.76 -2.58 8.98
C PHE A 716 26.37 -2.52 7.59
N PHE A 717 25.59 -2.22 6.56
CA PHE A 717 26.02 -2.22 5.16
C PHE A 717 25.88 -0.84 4.53
N ARG A 718 26.85 -0.44 3.70
CA ARG A 718 26.73 0.73 2.82
C ARG A 718 25.65 0.50 1.76
N ALA A 719 25.15 1.59 1.19
CA ALA A 719 24.18 1.52 0.09
C ALA A 719 24.69 0.62 -1.06
N GLY A 720 23.80 -0.19 -1.63
CA GLY A 720 24.06 -1.09 -2.75
C GLY A 720 24.73 -2.44 -2.40
N GLN A 721 25.26 -2.62 -1.18
CA GLN A 721 25.96 -3.86 -0.82
C GLN A 721 25.02 -5.06 -0.67
N VAL A 722 23.81 -4.85 -0.13
CA VAL A 722 22.79 -5.91 -0.05
C VAL A 722 22.34 -6.34 -1.45
N ALA A 723 22.14 -5.39 -2.37
CA ALA A 723 21.85 -5.69 -3.77
C ALA A 723 22.99 -6.47 -4.45
N TYR A 724 24.25 -6.13 -4.15
CA TYR A 724 25.41 -6.90 -4.61
C TYR A 724 25.39 -8.34 -4.10
N LEU A 725 25.04 -8.56 -2.82
CA LEU A 725 24.92 -9.90 -2.24
C LEU A 725 23.77 -10.72 -2.86
N GLU A 726 22.60 -10.10 -3.11
CA GLU A 726 21.51 -10.76 -3.84
C GLU A 726 21.91 -11.10 -5.28
N LYS A 727 22.69 -10.24 -5.95
CA LYS A 727 23.25 -10.57 -7.25
C LYS A 727 24.15 -11.81 -7.19
N LEU A 728 25.11 -11.86 -6.26
CA LEU A 728 25.99 -13.02 -6.10
C LEU A 728 25.19 -14.30 -5.82
N ARG A 729 24.12 -14.19 -5.03
CA ARG A 729 23.20 -15.29 -4.75
C ARG A 729 22.49 -15.77 -6.02
N ALA A 730 21.98 -14.86 -6.85
CA ALA A 730 21.35 -15.20 -8.12
C ALA A 730 22.33 -15.84 -9.11
N ASP A 731 23.55 -15.31 -9.21
CA ASP A 731 24.62 -15.87 -10.05
C ASP A 731 24.98 -17.29 -9.62
N LYS A 732 25.05 -17.56 -8.30
CA LYS A 732 25.34 -18.90 -7.78
C LYS A 732 24.23 -19.92 -8.08
N LEU A 733 22.97 -19.51 -7.94
CA LEU A 733 21.81 -20.32 -8.32
C LEU A 733 21.82 -20.64 -9.82
N ARG A 734 22.14 -19.65 -10.66
CA ARG A 734 22.25 -19.82 -12.11
C ARG A 734 23.36 -20.81 -12.47
N GLU A 735 24.54 -20.69 -11.87
CA GLU A 735 25.67 -21.62 -12.09
C GLU A 735 25.30 -23.06 -11.70
N ALA A 736 24.62 -23.24 -10.57
CA ALA A 736 24.14 -24.55 -10.11
C ALA A 736 23.15 -25.16 -11.12
N CYS A 737 22.18 -24.35 -11.59
CA CYS A 737 21.21 -24.77 -12.60
C CYS A 737 21.90 -25.20 -13.91
N VAL A 738 22.83 -24.39 -14.43
CA VAL A 738 23.59 -24.72 -15.65
C VAL A 738 24.40 -26.00 -15.47
N THR A 739 24.96 -26.24 -14.29
CA THR A 739 25.70 -27.47 -13.98
C THR A 739 24.80 -28.70 -13.96
N ILE A 740 23.58 -28.58 -13.42
CA ILE A 740 22.58 -29.66 -13.46
C ILE A 740 22.14 -29.90 -14.92
N GLN A 741 21.82 -28.84 -15.64
CA GLN A 741 21.36 -28.91 -17.03
C GLN A 741 22.40 -29.53 -17.96
N LYS A 742 23.68 -29.16 -17.87
CA LYS A 742 24.74 -29.72 -18.73
C LYS A 742 24.94 -31.22 -18.46
N ASN A 743 24.89 -31.64 -17.19
CA ASN A 743 25.03 -33.06 -16.81
C ASN A 743 23.81 -33.88 -17.25
N LEU A 744 22.59 -33.33 -17.09
CA LEU A 744 21.37 -33.97 -17.54
C LEU A 744 21.35 -34.12 -19.07
N ARG A 745 21.68 -33.05 -19.82
CA ARG A 745 21.82 -33.09 -21.28
C ARG A 745 22.84 -34.14 -21.70
N CYS A 746 24.03 -34.15 -21.08
CA CYS A 746 25.05 -35.16 -21.33
C CYS A 746 24.52 -36.59 -21.10
N TRP A 747 23.83 -36.83 -19.99
CA TRP A 747 23.24 -38.14 -19.67
C TRP A 747 22.19 -38.57 -20.70
N ILE A 748 21.27 -37.68 -21.08
CA ILE A 748 20.25 -37.93 -22.11
C ILE A 748 20.91 -38.27 -23.45
N HIS A 749 21.87 -37.47 -23.90
CA HIS A 749 22.56 -37.70 -25.17
C HIS A 749 23.40 -38.98 -25.15
N ARG A 750 24.09 -39.29 -24.05
CA ARG A 750 24.85 -40.53 -23.89
C ARG A 750 23.93 -41.75 -23.93
N LYS A 751 22.79 -41.71 -23.23
CA LYS A 751 21.80 -42.79 -23.24
C LYS A 751 21.26 -43.03 -24.66
N ARG A 752 20.91 -41.96 -25.37
CA ARG A 752 20.44 -42.03 -26.77
C ARG A 752 21.52 -42.59 -27.71
N TYR A 753 22.77 -42.16 -27.55
CA TYR A 753 23.90 -42.68 -28.33
C TYR A 753 24.12 -44.17 -28.10
N LEU A 754 24.07 -44.64 -26.84
CA LEU A 754 24.23 -46.06 -26.52
C LEU A 754 23.08 -46.92 -27.09
N GLN A 755 21.84 -46.43 -27.06
CA GLN A 755 20.70 -47.09 -27.68
C GLN A 755 20.86 -47.19 -29.20
N LEU A 756 21.24 -46.09 -29.86
CA LEU A 756 21.50 -46.07 -31.31
C LEU A 756 22.64 -47.03 -31.68
N ARG A 757 23.74 -47.02 -30.93
CA ARG A 757 24.86 -47.93 -31.14
C ARG A 757 24.43 -49.40 -30.98
N GLY A 758 23.60 -49.71 -29.99
CA GLY A 758 23.03 -51.05 -29.80
C GLY A 758 22.18 -51.50 -31.00
N ALA A 759 21.30 -50.64 -31.50
CA ALA A 759 20.48 -50.92 -32.69
C ALA A 759 21.34 -51.14 -33.94
N VAL A 760 22.38 -50.32 -34.15
CA VAL A 760 23.31 -50.45 -35.29
C VAL A 760 24.08 -51.77 -35.22
N ILE A 761 24.60 -52.16 -34.05
CA ILE A 761 25.31 -53.44 -33.89
C ILE A 761 24.36 -54.62 -34.18
N LEU A 762 23.11 -54.54 -33.73
CA LEU A 762 22.11 -55.59 -33.97
C LEU A 762 21.74 -55.69 -35.46
N MET A 763 21.60 -54.55 -36.15
CA MET A 763 21.42 -54.52 -37.61
C MET A 763 22.64 -55.10 -38.35
N GLN A 764 23.86 -54.76 -37.94
CA GLN A 764 25.10 -55.31 -38.51
C GLN A 764 25.18 -56.83 -38.33
N GLN A 765 24.78 -57.35 -37.16
CA GLN A 765 24.70 -58.80 -36.92
C GLN A 765 23.65 -59.46 -37.83
N TYR A 766 22.46 -58.87 -37.95
CA TYR A 766 21.41 -59.40 -38.85
C TYR A 766 21.85 -59.43 -40.32
N VAL A 767 22.48 -58.35 -40.82
CA VAL A 767 22.96 -58.30 -42.21
C VAL A 767 24.06 -59.34 -42.48
N LEU A 768 24.87 -59.69 -41.48
CA LEU A 768 25.88 -60.74 -41.61
C LEU A 768 25.30 -62.17 -41.50
N TYR A 769 24.27 -62.39 -40.67
CA TYR A 769 23.73 -63.73 -40.37
C TYR A 769 22.62 -64.19 -41.32
N VAL A 770 21.76 -63.26 -41.76
CA VAL A 770 20.60 -63.57 -42.62
C VAL A 770 21.00 -64.15 -43.99
N PRO A 771 22.04 -63.68 -44.70
CA PRO A 771 22.43 -64.27 -45.99
C PRO A 771 22.97 -65.71 -45.88
N VAL A 772 23.46 -66.09 -44.69
CA VAL A 772 23.95 -67.46 -44.41
C VAL A 772 22.77 -68.37 -44.09
N ALA A 773 21.81 -67.91 -43.27
CA ALA A 773 20.60 -68.64 -42.97
C ALA A 773 19.68 -68.81 -44.20
N CYS A 774 19.53 -67.77 -45.03
CA CYS A 774 18.76 -67.84 -46.27
C CYS A 774 19.35 -68.83 -47.26
N ARG A 775 20.68 -68.92 -47.40
CA ARG A 775 21.33 -69.94 -48.26
C ARG A 775 21.08 -71.38 -47.78
N VAL A 776 20.99 -71.61 -46.48
CA VAL A 776 20.66 -72.93 -45.91
C VAL A 776 19.17 -73.26 -46.09
N LEU A 777 18.29 -72.26 -45.94
CA LEU A 777 16.86 -72.43 -46.18
C LEU A 777 16.53 -72.63 -47.67
N GLU A 778 17.19 -71.92 -48.59
CA GLU A 778 17.05 -72.10 -50.04
C GLU A 778 17.41 -73.52 -50.46
N GLY A 779 18.44 -74.13 -49.85
CA GLY A 779 18.77 -75.55 -50.06
C GLY A 779 17.68 -76.52 -49.60
N HIS A 780 16.99 -76.23 -48.49
CA HIS A 780 15.87 -77.05 -47.99
C HIS A 780 14.59 -76.85 -48.82
N ILE A 781 14.30 -75.61 -49.23
CA ILE A 781 13.12 -75.29 -50.04
C ILE A 781 13.25 -75.89 -51.44
N GLN A 782 14.45 -75.91 -52.04
CA GLN A 782 14.67 -76.55 -53.34
C GLN A 782 14.41 -78.06 -53.29
N SER A 783 14.82 -78.73 -52.20
CA SER A 783 14.54 -80.15 -51.95
C SER A 783 13.05 -80.45 -51.76
N GLN A 784 12.30 -79.57 -51.10
CA GLN A 784 10.85 -79.73 -50.93
C GLN A 784 10.09 -79.43 -52.22
N LYS A 785 10.55 -78.46 -53.02
CA LYS A 785 9.93 -78.08 -54.29
C LYS A 785 9.94 -79.22 -55.30
N GLU A 786 11.04 -79.98 -55.39
CA GLU A 786 11.12 -81.19 -56.25
C GLU A 786 10.17 -82.32 -55.80
N SER A 787 9.79 -82.37 -54.51
CA SER A 787 8.81 -83.32 -53.99
C SER A 787 7.37 -82.90 -54.33
N TYR A 788 7.06 -81.61 -54.23
CA TYR A 788 5.72 -81.08 -54.52
C TYR A 788 5.42 -80.99 -56.02
N GLU A 789 6.42 -80.76 -56.88
CA GLU A 789 6.23 -80.76 -58.34
C GLU A 789 5.76 -82.13 -58.87
N LYS A 790 6.16 -83.23 -58.22
CA LYS A 790 5.65 -84.60 -58.51
C LYS A 790 4.19 -84.82 -58.09
N GLU A 791 3.73 -84.18 -57.02
CA GLU A 791 2.33 -84.29 -56.57
C GLU A 791 1.38 -83.42 -57.40
N ILE A 792 1.88 -82.31 -57.96
CA ILE A 792 1.12 -81.36 -58.78
C ILE A 792 0.84 -81.90 -60.20
N GLU A 793 1.75 -82.71 -60.78
CA GLU A 793 1.50 -83.41 -62.05
C GLU A 793 0.32 -84.40 -61.94
N ASP A 794 0.13 -85.05 -60.80
CA ASP A 794 -0.91 -86.06 -60.57
C ASP A 794 -2.30 -85.43 -60.32
N GLN A 795 -2.35 -84.22 -59.74
CA GLN A 795 -3.58 -83.47 -59.49
C GLN A 795 -4.06 -82.63 -60.69
N SER A 796 -3.14 -82.25 -61.60
CA SER A 796 -3.46 -81.47 -62.82
C SER A 796 -4.34 -82.22 -63.82
N PHE A 797 -4.45 -83.54 -63.72
CA PHE A 797 -5.35 -84.36 -64.54
C PHE A 797 -6.84 -84.22 -64.14
N ARG A 798 -7.16 -83.71 -62.94
CA ARG A 798 -8.54 -83.62 -62.41
C ARG A 798 -9.17 -82.22 -62.50
N ILE A 799 -8.36 -81.17 -62.67
CA ILE A 799 -8.82 -79.77 -62.62
C ILE A 799 -9.24 -79.22 -64.01
N GLY A 800 -8.89 -79.92 -65.10
CA GLY A 800 -9.26 -79.52 -66.47
C GLY A 800 -10.77 -79.52 -66.78
N HIS A 801 -11.61 -80.13 -65.93
CA HIS A 801 -13.05 -80.29 -66.22
C HIS A 801 -13.96 -79.21 -65.61
N LEU A 802 -13.43 -78.24 -64.84
CA LEU A 802 -14.23 -77.21 -64.15
C LEU A 802 -13.78 -75.76 -64.44
N GLY A 803 -12.80 -75.57 -65.34
CA GLY A 803 -12.20 -74.26 -65.62
C GLY A 803 -12.86 -73.43 -66.74
N GLU A 804 -13.79 -73.99 -67.53
CA GLU A 804 -14.38 -73.27 -68.66
C GLU A 804 -15.47 -72.26 -68.27
N GLU A 805 -15.98 -72.26 -67.03
CA GLU A 805 -17.14 -71.44 -66.64
C GLU A 805 -16.79 -70.16 -65.86
N ILE A 806 -15.55 -70.03 -65.39
CA ILE A 806 -15.09 -68.85 -64.61
C ILE A 806 -14.36 -67.81 -65.48
N THR A 807 -14.12 -68.10 -66.76
CA THR A 807 -13.53 -67.13 -67.70
C THR A 807 -14.54 -66.07 -68.16
N ARG A 808 -15.84 -66.20 -67.83
CA ARG A 808 -16.91 -65.29 -68.28
C ARG A 808 -17.22 -64.11 -67.34
N LEU A 809 -16.67 -64.09 -66.12
CA LEU A 809 -17.00 -63.04 -65.11
C LEU A 809 -15.81 -62.20 -64.64
N GLN A 810 -14.58 -62.48 -65.09
CA GLN A 810 -13.39 -61.70 -64.70
C GLN A 810 -13.04 -60.55 -65.66
N GLN A 811 -13.81 -60.35 -66.74
CA GLN A 811 -13.57 -59.29 -67.73
C GLN A 811 -14.37 -57.99 -67.49
N LEU A 812 -15.09 -57.83 -66.37
CA LEU A 812 -15.91 -56.64 -66.09
C LEU A 812 -15.60 -55.89 -64.77
N PHE A 813 -14.51 -56.21 -64.06
CA PHE A 813 -14.13 -55.46 -62.84
C PHE A 813 -12.66 -54.99 -62.82
N GLN A 814 -12.12 -54.68 -63.99
CA GLN A 814 -10.91 -53.87 -64.13
C GLN A 814 -11.27 -52.46 -64.62
N GLU A 815 -12.16 -51.75 -63.89
CA GLU A 815 -12.27 -50.30 -64.08
C GLU A 815 -12.76 -49.48 -62.87
N GLU A 816 -12.85 -50.04 -61.65
CA GLU A 816 -13.25 -49.25 -60.47
C GLU A 816 -12.24 -49.28 -59.31
N ASN A 817 -10.95 -49.45 -59.61
CA ASN A 817 -9.88 -49.33 -58.61
C ASN A 817 -9.00 -48.08 -58.79
N ASN A 818 -9.52 -47.05 -59.47
CA ASN A 818 -8.93 -45.71 -59.52
C ASN A 818 -9.62 -44.66 -58.63
N THR A 819 -10.61 -45.07 -57.83
CA THR A 819 -11.38 -44.18 -56.94
C THR A 819 -11.00 -44.25 -55.45
N ASN A 820 -9.89 -44.90 -55.08
CA ASN A 820 -9.46 -44.99 -53.67
C ASN A 820 -8.07 -44.38 -53.37
N LYS A 821 -7.56 -43.52 -54.26
CA LYS A 821 -6.36 -42.70 -53.99
C LYS A 821 -6.67 -41.30 -53.46
N ASN A 822 -7.85 -40.74 -53.78
CA ASN A 822 -8.23 -39.40 -53.33
C ASN A 822 -8.85 -39.36 -51.92
N VAL A 823 -9.45 -40.46 -51.44
CA VAL A 823 -10.06 -40.51 -50.08
C VAL A 823 -8.98 -40.59 -48.98
N ARG A 824 -7.86 -41.30 -49.22
CA ARG A 824 -6.73 -41.39 -48.28
C ARG A 824 -5.93 -40.08 -48.14
N GLN A 825 -6.04 -39.15 -49.09
CA GLN A 825 -5.37 -37.85 -49.00
C GLN A 825 -6.19 -36.78 -48.24
N GLU A 826 -7.53 -36.85 -48.23
CA GLU A 826 -8.34 -35.93 -47.43
C GLU A 826 -8.44 -36.30 -45.95
N LEU A 827 -8.49 -37.60 -45.60
CA LEU A 827 -8.52 -38.07 -44.21
C LEU A 827 -7.23 -37.74 -43.43
N ASN A 828 -6.07 -37.83 -44.08
CA ASN A 828 -4.78 -37.44 -43.49
C ASN A 828 -4.62 -35.92 -43.36
N ARG A 829 -5.33 -35.13 -44.16
CA ARG A 829 -5.34 -33.67 -44.06
C ARG A 829 -6.24 -33.17 -42.92
N LEU A 830 -7.32 -33.89 -42.62
CA LEU A 830 -8.22 -33.59 -41.50
C LEU A 830 -7.67 -34.00 -40.13
N ALA A 831 -6.90 -35.09 -40.04
CA ALA A 831 -6.27 -35.53 -38.79
C ALA A 831 -5.10 -34.64 -38.33
N ASN A 832 -4.43 -33.93 -39.25
CA ASN A 832 -3.24 -33.14 -38.94
C ASN A 832 -3.42 -31.62 -38.99
N GLU A 833 -4.41 -31.07 -39.70
CA GLU A 833 -4.50 -29.60 -39.87
C GLU A 833 -5.75 -28.92 -39.30
N ASN A 834 -6.85 -29.60 -38.88
CA ASN A 834 -8.08 -28.83 -38.59
C ASN A 834 -9.06 -29.30 -37.48
N MET A 835 -8.75 -30.25 -36.59
CA MET A 835 -9.68 -30.58 -35.48
C MET A 835 -9.14 -30.53 -34.04
N VAL A 836 -7.84 -30.34 -33.83
CA VAL A 836 -7.26 -30.12 -32.48
C VAL A 836 -6.54 -28.75 -32.37
N GLN A 837 -6.36 -28.04 -33.50
CA GLN A 837 -5.61 -26.78 -33.56
C GLN A 837 -6.47 -25.51 -33.49
N TYR A 838 -7.79 -25.62 -33.62
CA TYR A 838 -8.67 -24.58 -33.10
C TYR A 838 -8.72 -24.80 -31.60
N ASN A 839 -8.06 -23.92 -30.83
CA ASN A 839 -8.35 -23.69 -29.42
C ASN A 839 -9.88 -23.54 -29.28
N LEU A 840 -10.60 -24.64 -29.06
CA LEU A 840 -12.01 -24.66 -28.70
C LEU A 840 -12.07 -24.04 -27.31
N LYS A 841 -11.96 -22.71 -27.27
CA LYS A 841 -12.02 -21.93 -26.04
C LYS A 841 -13.41 -22.14 -25.45
N PRO A 842 -13.52 -22.42 -24.14
CA PRO A 842 -14.81 -22.51 -23.46
C PRO A 842 -15.74 -21.32 -23.77
N GLN A 843 -15.16 -20.12 -23.89
CA GLN A 843 -15.91 -18.87 -24.01
C GLN A 843 -16.53 -18.58 -25.39
N SER A 844 -16.06 -19.21 -26.48
CA SER A 844 -16.60 -18.96 -27.83
C SER A 844 -17.59 -20.02 -28.32
N VAL A 845 -17.70 -21.17 -27.65
CA VAL A 845 -18.44 -22.36 -28.15
C VAL A 845 -19.68 -22.68 -27.31
N VAL A 846 -19.71 -22.28 -26.03
CA VAL A 846 -20.70 -22.76 -25.06
C VAL A 846 -22.06 -22.04 -25.13
N VAL A 847 -22.18 -20.91 -25.83
CA VAL A 847 -23.42 -20.11 -25.77
C VAL A 847 -24.54 -20.62 -26.70
N ASN A 848 -24.24 -21.41 -27.75
CA ASN A 848 -25.25 -21.84 -28.74
C ASN A 848 -25.08 -23.26 -29.31
N MET A 849 -24.15 -24.08 -28.79
CA MET A 849 -23.94 -25.45 -29.29
C MET A 849 -24.32 -26.52 -28.26
N LEU A 850 -24.72 -27.66 -28.79
CA LEU A 850 -25.19 -28.81 -28.03
C LEU A 850 -24.06 -29.42 -27.16
N PRO A 851 -24.27 -29.68 -25.85
CA PRO A 851 -23.25 -30.26 -24.97
C PRO A 851 -22.75 -31.62 -25.48
N GLY A 852 -21.43 -31.81 -25.53
CA GLY A 852 -20.82 -33.05 -26.05
C GLY A 852 -20.71 -33.13 -27.58
N LEU A 853 -20.99 -32.06 -28.33
CA LEU A 853 -20.86 -32.02 -29.79
C LEU A 853 -19.47 -32.48 -30.32
N PRO A 854 -18.32 -32.06 -29.75
CA PRO A 854 -17.02 -32.57 -30.17
C PRO A 854 -16.91 -34.10 -30.09
N ALA A 855 -17.44 -34.72 -29.03
CA ALA A 855 -17.44 -36.17 -28.86
C ALA A 855 -18.25 -36.89 -29.95
N HIS A 856 -19.43 -36.35 -30.31
CA HIS A 856 -20.26 -36.92 -31.36
C HIS A 856 -19.60 -36.79 -32.74
N ILE A 857 -18.96 -35.66 -33.05
CA ILE A 857 -18.22 -35.48 -34.32
C ILE A 857 -17.07 -36.47 -34.42
N LEU A 858 -16.28 -36.65 -33.35
CA LEU A 858 -15.20 -37.64 -33.31
C LEU A 858 -15.73 -39.06 -33.54
N PHE A 859 -16.87 -39.41 -32.93
CA PHE A 859 -17.48 -40.73 -33.13
C PHE A 859 -18.00 -40.93 -34.57
N MET A 860 -18.60 -39.92 -35.20
CA MET A 860 -19.02 -40.00 -36.59
C MET A 860 -17.82 -40.22 -37.54
N CYS A 861 -16.67 -39.61 -37.26
CA CYS A 861 -15.43 -39.87 -38.00
C CYS A 861 -14.93 -41.32 -37.83
N VAL A 862 -14.99 -41.86 -36.61
CA VAL A 862 -14.63 -43.26 -36.30
C VAL A 862 -15.53 -44.22 -37.08
N ARG A 863 -16.84 -43.97 -37.10
CA ARG A 863 -17.78 -44.80 -37.83
C ARG A 863 -17.62 -44.73 -39.35
N HIS A 864 -17.27 -43.56 -39.89
CA HIS A 864 -16.95 -43.44 -41.31
C HIS A 864 -15.75 -44.31 -41.70
N ALA A 865 -14.70 -44.31 -40.86
CA ALA A 865 -13.53 -45.17 -41.06
C ALA A 865 -13.87 -46.67 -40.93
N ASP A 866 -14.76 -47.03 -39.99
CA ASP A 866 -15.28 -48.40 -39.82
C ASP A 866 -16.04 -48.87 -41.08
N ARG A 867 -16.92 -48.03 -41.64
CA ARG A 867 -17.68 -48.34 -42.87
C ARG A 867 -16.81 -48.49 -44.11
N ILE A 868 -15.71 -47.75 -44.21
CA ILE A 868 -14.75 -47.87 -45.32
C ILE A 868 -13.88 -49.14 -45.19
N ASN A 869 -13.95 -49.84 -44.04
CA ASN A 869 -13.17 -51.03 -43.72
C ASN A 869 -11.65 -50.82 -43.83
N ASP A 870 -11.16 -49.62 -43.48
CA ASP A 870 -9.73 -49.27 -43.51
C ASP A 870 -9.14 -49.25 -42.09
N ALA A 871 -8.64 -50.42 -41.66
CA ALA A 871 -8.09 -50.64 -40.32
C ALA A 871 -6.92 -49.70 -39.98
N ASP A 872 -6.07 -49.36 -40.95
CA ASP A 872 -4.91 -48.49 -40.75
C ASP A 872 -5.35 -47.03 -40.51
N SER A 873 -6.34 -46.57 -41.28
CA SER A 873 -6.92 -45.23 -41.13
C SER A 873 -7.66 -45.08 -39.79
N LEU A 874 -8.41 -46.10 -39.37
CA LEU A 874 -9.10 -46.13 -38.08
C LEU A 874 -8.11 -46.10 -36.89
N LYS A 875 -7.06 -46.93 -36.95
CA LYS A 875 -5.99 -46.98 -35.94
C LYS A 875 -5.23 -45.65 -35.85
N SER A 876 -4.93 -45.03 -36.99
CA SER A 876 -4.28 -43.71 -37.04
C SER A 876 -5.16 -42.62 -36.43
N LEU A 877 -6.46 -42.59 -36.78
CA LEU A 877 -7.43 -41.64 -36.24
C LEU A 877 -7.56 -41.76 -34.72
N MET A 878 -7.75 -42.98 -34.19
CA MET A 878 -7.88 -43.20 -32.74
C MET A 878 -6.62 -42.80 -31.98
N ASN A 879 -5.43 -43.14 -32.49
CA ASN A 879 -4.17 -42.72 -31.86
C ASN A 879 -3.98 -41.19 -31.90
N SER A 880 -4.38 -40.53 -32.99
CA SER A 880 -4.33 -39.07 -33.10
C SER A 880 -5.27 -38.38 -32.12
N VAL A 881 -6.51 -38.86 -31.99
CA VAL A 881 -7.50 -38.33 -31.02
C VAL A 881 -7.00 -38.50 -29.59
N MET A 882 -6.51 -39.68 -29.22
CA MET A 882 -5.98 -39.93 -27.87
C MET A 882 -4.76 -39.07 -27.53
N ASN A 883 -3.82 -38.93 -28.47
CA ASN A 883 -2.64 -38.09 -28.27
C ASN A 883 -3.00 -36.60 -28.25
N GLY A 884 -3.96 -36.18 -29.09
CA GLY A 884 -4.47 -34.81 -29.11
C GLY A 884 -5.10 -34.41 -27.79
N ILE A 885 -6.00 -35.24 -27.23
CA ILE A 885 -6.60 -34.98 -25.91
C ILE A 885 -5.51 -34.95 -24.82
N LYS A 886 -4.58 -35.92 -24.82
CA LYS A 886 -3.46 -35.95 -23.86
C LYS A 886 -2.57 -34.71 -23.91
N GLU A 887 -2.24 -34.22 -25.10
CA GLU A 887 -1.39 -33.03 -25.23
C GLU A 887 -2.15 -31.76 -24.83
N VAL A 888 -3.43 -31.61 -25.18
CA VAL A 888 -4.24 -30.44 -24.79
C VAL A 888 -4.44 -30.37 -23.27
N THR A 889 -4.76 -31.50 -22.61
CA THR A 889 -4.91 -31.52 -21.14
C THR A 889 -3.58 -31.34 -20.41
N LYS A 890 -2.46 -31.71 -21.04
CA LYS A 890 -1.11 -31.46 -20.50
C LYS A 890 -0.66 -30.01 -20.65
N ILE A 891 -1.03 -29.34 -21.74
CA ILE A 891 -0.73 -27.90 -21.96
C ILE A 891 -1.54 -27.03 -20.99
N HIS A 892 -2.80 -27.38 -20.75
CA HIS A 892 -3.73 -26.64 -19.88
C HIS A 892 -3.97 -27.36 -18.53
N ASN A 893 -2.90 -27.88 -17.92
CA ASN A 893 -3.00 -28.70 -16.71
C ASN A 893 -3.39 -27.94 -15.42
N GLU A 894 -3.35 -26.60 -15.43
CA GLU A 894 -3.78 -25.75 -14.31
C GLU A 894 -5.12 -25.03 -14.58
N ASP A 895 -5.78 -25.27 -15.72
CA ASP A 895 -7.01 -24.58 -16.12
C ASP A 895 -8.26 -25.44 -15.89
N PHE A 896 -9.05 -25.09 -14.87
CA PHE A 896 -10.26 -25.81 -14.49
C PHE A 896 -11.31 -25.89 -15.62
N GLU A 897 -11.55 -24.81 -16.37
CA GLU A 897 -12.59 -24.79 -17.40
C GLU A 897 -12.24 -25.74 -18.54
N PHE A 898 -10.97 -25.75 -18.95
CA PHE A 898 -10.47 -26.65 -20.00
C PHE A 898 -10.50 -28.12 -19.57
N LEU A 899 -10.07 -28.43 -18.36
CA LEU A 899 -10.10 -29.80 -17.84
C LEU A 899 -11.54 -30.31 -17.68
N SER A 900 -12.45 -29.45 -17.18
CA SER A 900 -13.88 -29.76 -17.07
C SER A 900 -14.51 -30.05 -18.44
N PHE A 901 -14.20 -29.23 -19.44
CA PHE A 901 -14.70 -29.39 -20.82
C PHE A 901 -14.21 -30.70 -21.46
N TRP A 902 -12.91 -31.01 -21.36
CA TRP A 902 -12.35 -32.22 -21.97
C TRP A 902 -12.70 -33.50 -21.21
N LEU A 903 -12.90 -33.44 -19.89
CA LEU A 903 -13.41 -34.57 -19.11
C LEU A 903 -14.83 -34.95 -19.55
N SER A 904 -15.72 -33.96 -19.69
CA SER A 904 -17.08 -34.16 -20.19
C SER A 904 -17.07 -34.82 -21.59
N ASN A 905 -16.33 -34.24 -22.54
CA ASN A 905 -16.26 -34.76 -23.91
C ASN A 905 -15.60 -36.15 -24.00
N SER A 906 -14.60 -36.44 -23.18
CA SER A 906 -13.96 -37.77 -23.15
C SER A 906 -14.92 -38.85 -22.64
N CYS A 907 -15.73 -38.52 -21.62
CA CYS A 907 -16.77 -39.41 -21.11
C CYS A 907 -17.89 -39.65 -22.13
N HIS A 908 -18.36 -38.59 -22.78
CA HIS A 908 -19.37 -38.70 -23.86
C HIS A 908 -18.85 -39.52 -25.04
N PHE A 909 -17.58 -39.36 -25.42
CA PHE A 909 -16.98 -40.15 -26.49
C PHE A 909 -16.85 -41.64 -26.11
N LEU A 910 -16.43 -41.93 -24.88
CA LEU A 910 -16.39 -43.29 -24.34
C LEU A 910 -17.79 -43.93 -24.29
N ASN A 911 -18.81 -43.17 -23.89
CA ASN A 911 -20.19 -43.65 -23.86
C ASN A 911 -20.72 -43.90 -25.27
N SER A 912 -20.42 -43.06 -26.26
CA SER A 912 -20.77 -43.32 -27.67
C SER A 912 -20.11 -44.58 -28.21
N LEU A 913 -18.81 -44.82 -27.90
CA LEU A 913 -18.13 -46.06 -28.28
C LEU A 913 -18.76 -47.30 -27.62
N LYS A 914 -19.32 -47.19 -26.41
CA LYS A 914 -20.06 -48.27 -25.75
C LYS A 914 -21.46 -48.47 -26.35
N GLN A 915 -22.21 -47.39 -26.54
CA GLN A 915 -23.59 -47.39 -27.01
C GLN A 915 -23.74 -47.98 -28.42
N TYR A 916 -22.76 -47.77 -29.29
CA TYR A 916 -22.76 -48.23 -30.68
C TYR A 916 -21.81 -49.41 -30.94
N SER A 917 -21.36 -50.11 -29.89
CA SER A 917 -20.44 -51.25 -30.01
C SER A 917 -21.07 -52.53 -30.57
N GLY A 918 -22.40 -52.64 -30.55
CA GLY A 918 -23.12 -53.87 -30.93
C GLY A 918 -23.32 -54.86 -29.77
N GLU A 919 -22.91 -54.51 -28.53
CA GLU A 919 -23.12 -55.34 -27.35
C GLU A 919 -24.53 -55.18 -26.76
N GLU A 920 -25.22 -56.30 -26.51
CA GLU A 920 -26.62 -56.32 -26.03
C GLU A 920 -26.82 -55.56 -24.70
N GLU A 921 -25.80 -55.46 -23.84
CA GLU A 921 -25.89 -54.77 -22.56
C GLU A 921 -26.09 -53.25 -22.71
N PHE A 922 -25.42 -52.63 -23.69
CA PHE A 922 -25.43 -51.19 -23.92
C PHE A 922 -26.53 -50.75 -24.92
N MET A 923 -27.05 -51.67 -25.74
CA MET A 923 -28.10 -51.39 -26.73
C MET A 923 -29.52 -51.36 -26.14
N LYS A 924 -29.73 -51.76 -24.87
CA LYS A 924 -31.06 -51.83 -24.22
C LYS A 924 -31.87 -50.53 -24.24
N HIS A 925 -31.19 -49.39 -24.36
CA HIS A 925 -31.79 -48.06 -24.31
C HIS A 925 -31.80 -47.37 -25.68
N ASN A 926 -31.32 -48.04 -26.74
CA ASN A 926 -31.29 -47.52 -28.11
C ASN A 926 -32.62 -47.77 -28.82
N ASN A 927 -33.00 -46.87 -29.72
CA ASN A 927 -34.10 -47.11 -30.67
C ASN A 927 -33.62 -47.91 -31.90
N ASP A 928 -34.55 -48.46 -32.68
CA ASP A 928 -34.24 -49.29 -33.86
C ASP A 928 -33.35 -48.55 -34.88
N GLN A 929 -33.53 -47.24 -35.01
CA GLN A 929 -32.70 -46.41 -35.89
C GLN A 929 -31.26 -46.23 -35.37
N GLN A 930 -31.06 -46.09 -34.06
CA GLN A 930 -29.73 -46.00 -33.43
C GLN A 930 -28.97 -47.34 -33.53
N ASN A 931 -29.67 -48.48 -33.48
CA ASN A 931 -29.05 -49.79 -33.65
C ASN A 931 -28.53 -50.01 -35.09
N MET A 932 -29.12 -49.37 -36.10
CA MET A 932 -28.57 -49.34 -37.47
C MET A 932 -27.27 -48.52 -37.60
N GLN A 933 -26.88 -47.82 -36.53
CA GLN A 933 -25.69 -46.97 -36.49
C GLN A 933 -24.52 -47.60 -35.73
N CYS A 934 -24.64 -48.87 -35.31
CA CYS A 934 -23.57 -49.62 -34.67
C CYS A 934 -22.37 -49.86 -35.61
N LEU A 935 -21.21 -50.11 -35.01
CA LEU A 935 -20.00 -50.51 -35.72
C LEU A 935 -20.15 -51.95 -36.26
N GLU A 936 -19.69 -52.19 -37.49
CA GLU A 936 -19.91 -53.48 -38.18
C GLU A 936 -18.60 -54.26 -38.40
N ASN A 937 -17.47 -53.56 -38.57
CA ASN A 937 -16.24 -54.19 -39.10
C ASN A 937 -15.12 -54.35 -38.06
N PHE A 938 -14.99 -53.44 -37.08
CA PHE A 938 -13.90 -53.46 -36.11
C PHE A 938 -14.34 -53.41 -34.64
N ASP A 939 -13.71 -54.26 -33.81
CA ASP A 939 -13.86 -54.21 -32.35
C ASP A 939 -12.91 -53.16 -31.74
N LEU A 940 -13.49 -52.18 -31.03
CA LEU A 940 -12.76 -51.09 -30.38
C LEU A 940 -12.61 -51.27 -28.85
N SER A 941 -12.77 -52.48 -28.33
CA SER A 941 -12.62 -52.82 -26.90
C SER A 941 -11.34 -52.30 -26.26
N GLU A 942 -10.18 -52.50 -26.89
CA GLU A 942 -8.89 -52.01 -26.35
C GLU A 942 -8.84 -50.48 -26.24
N TYR A 943 -9.40 -49.77 -27.24
CA TYR A 943 -9.45 -48.31 -27.25
C TYR A 943 -10.43 -47.76 -26.21
N ARG A 944 -11.52 -48.48 -25.89
CA ARG A 944 -12.43 -48.12 -24.79
C ARG A 944 -11.72 -48.16 -23.44
N GLN A 945 -10.87 -49.16 -23.19
CA GLN A 945 -10.07 -49.21 -21.96
C GLN A 945 -9.10 -48.03 -21.87
N ILE A 946 -8.38 -47.72 -22.96
CA ILE A 946 -7.42 -46.60 -22.99
C ILE A 946 -8.12 -45.25 -22.80
N MET A 947 -9.31 -45.05 -23.38
CA MET A 947 -10.12 -43.84 -23.18
C MET A 947 -10.66 -43.73 -21.74
N SER A 948 -10.98 -44.86 -21.11
CA SER A 948 -11.35 -44.90 -19.68
C SER A 948 -10.17 -44.49 -18.79
N ASP A 949 -8.98 -45.03 -19.04
CA ASP A 949 -7.76 -44.67 -18.29
C ASP A 949 -7.40 -43.18 -18.48
N LEU A 950 -7.60 -42.66 -19.69
CA LEU A 950 -7.43 -41.23 -19.98
C LEU A 950 -8.43 -40.37 -19.21
N SER A 951 -9.69 -40.79 -19.12
CA SER A 951 -10.72 -40.07 -18.37
C SER A 951 -10.44 -40.06 -16.86
N ILE A 952 -9.88 -41.15 -16.30
CA ILE A 952 -9.41 -41.20 -14.91
C ILE A 952 -8.28 -40.20 -14.69
N CYS A 953 -7.29 -40.13 -15.60
CA CYS A 953 -6.18 -39.21 -15.51
C CYS A 953 -6.64 -37.74 -15.51
N ILE A 954 -7.56 -37.39 -16.41
CA ILE A 954 -8.12 -36.03 -16.48
C ILE A 954 -8.93 -35.71 -15.21
N TYR A 955 -9.70 -36.66 -14.68
CA TYR A 955 -10.43 -36.48 -13.42
C TYR A 955 -9.50 -36.20 -12.24
N GLN A 956 -8.41 -36.97 -12.10
CA GLN A 956 -7.43 -36.75 -11.02
C GLN A 956 -6.79 -35.37 -11.13
N GLN A 957 -6.42 -34.94 -12.34
CA GLN A 957 -5.87 -33.60 -12.58
C GLN A 957 -6.88 -32.50 -12.25
N LEU A 958 -8.16 -32.68 -12.62
CA LEU A 958 -9.23 -31.74 -12.29
C LEU A 958 -9.37 -31.56 -10.78
N ILE A 959 -9.36 -32.65 -10.01
CA ILE A 959 -9.42 -32.61 -8.54
C ILE A 959 -8.20 -31.89 -7.96
N GLU A 960 -6.98 -32.22 -8.41
CA GLU A 960 -5.75 -31.56 -7.92
C GLU A 960 -5.77 -30.04 -8.11
N VAL A 961 -6.29 -29.54 -9.24
CA VAL A 961 -6.44 -28.11 -9.50
C VAL A 961 -7.44 -27.47 -8.52
N MET A 962 -8.61 -28.09 -8.35
CA MET A 962 -9.65 -27.59 -7.43
C MET A 962 -9.18 -27.62 -5.97
N GLU A 963 -8.41 -28.63 -5.56
CA GLU A 963 -7.83 -28.72 -4.22
C GLU A 963 -6.82 -27.58 -3.99
N LYS A 964 -5.94 -27.32 -4.97
CA LYS A 964 -4.93 -26.25 -4.90
C LYS A 964 -5.56 -24.86 -4.74
N GLU A 965 -6.66 -24.59 -5.44
CA GLU A 965 -7.38 -23.31 -5.36
C GLU A 965 -8.21 -23.16 -4.08
N LEU A 966 -8.87 -24.24 -3.62
CA LEU A 966 -9.79 -24.19 -2.49
C LEU A 966 -9.06 -24.21 -1.14
N GLN A 967 -7.95 -24.95 -1.02
CA GLN A 967 -7.21 -25.14 0.24
C GLN A 967 -6.84 -23.85 1.01
N PRO A 968 -6.32 -22.77 0.39
CA PRO A 968 -5.99 -21.53 1.10
C PRO A 968 -7.23 -20.81 1.65
N MET A 969 -8.43 -21.04 1.08
CA MET A 969 -9.67 -20.38 1.51
C MET A 969 -10.33 -21.07 2.72
N ILE A 970 -10.08 -22.37 2.92
CA ILE A 970 -10.78 -23.19 3.92
C ILE A 970 -10.51 -22.71 5.34
N VAL A 971 -9.24 -22.50 5.73
CA VAL A 971 -8.91 -22.12 7.12
C VAL A 971 -9.44 -20.72 7.48
N PRO A 972 -9.23 -19.68 6.65
CA PRO A 972 -9.80 -18.36 6.93
C PRO A 972 -11.33 -18.37 6.96
N GLY A 973 -11.97 -19.03 5.99
CA GLY A 973 -13.42 -19.05 5.84
C GLY A 973 -14.16 -19.91 6.88
N MET A 974 -13.61 -21.08 7.26
CA MET A 974 -14.25 -22.02 8.18
C MET A 974 -13.95 -21.75 9.66
N LEU A 975 -12.75 -21.25 10.00
CA LEU A 975 -12.29 -21.17 11.41
C LEU A 975 -11.99 -19.74 11.89
N VAL A 976 -11.46 -18.87 11.02
CA VAL A 976 -10.96 -17.55 11.45
C VAL A 976 -12.05 -16.48 11.38
N HIS A 977 -12.79 -16.39 10.26
CA HIS A 977 -13.79 -15.34 10.04
C HIS A 977 -15.10 -15.59 10.81
N GLU A 978 -15.48 -14.69 11.71
CA GLU A 978 -16.70 -14.80 12.53
C GLU A 978 -17.94 -14.28 11.76
N SER A 979 -18.81 -15.20 11.33
CA SER A 979 -20.06 -14.90 10.61
C SER A 979 -21.23 -14.48 11.53
N LEU A 980 -21.13 -14.69 12.85
CA LEU A 980 -22.19 -14.43 13.82
C LEU A 980 -22.08 -12.99 14.39
N GLN A 981 -22.83 -12.03 13.82
CA GLN A 981 -23.01 -10.71 14.43
C GLN A 981 -24.00 -10.79 15.61
N GLY A 982 -23.57 -10.38 16.81
CA GLY A 982 -24.48 -10.21 17.95
C GLY A 982 -23.97 -10.65 19.34
N MET A 983 -22.81 -11.31 19.44
CA MET A 983 -22.25 -11.74 20.73
C MET A 983 -20.81 -11.25 20.93
N SER A 984 -20.59 -9.94 20.80
CA SER A 984 -19.30 -9.30 21.11
C SER A 984 -19.45 -8.28 22.24
N SER A 985 -19.62 -8.79 23.45
CA SER A 985 -19.40 -8.01 24.67
C SER A 985 -18.83 -8.91 25.75
N MET A 986 -17.57 -9.35 25.58
CA MET A 986 -16.65 -9.67 26.67
C MET A 986 -15.28 -10.07 26.10
N LYS A 987 -14.22 -9.41 26.57
CA LYS A 987 -12.82 -9.70 26.21
C LYS A 987 -12.34 -10.86 27.08
N PRO A 988 -11.70 -11.91 26.53
CA PRO A 988 -11.05 -12.93 27.35
C PRO A 988 -9.77 -12.35 27.95
N THR A 989 -9.66 -12.42 29.27
CA THR A 989 -8.46 -12.04 30.00
C THR A 989 -7.44 -13.17 29.97
N GLY A 990 -6.21 -12.84 29.56
CA GLY A 990 -5.00 -13.55 29.97
C GLY A 990 -4.62 -14.82 29.22
N LEU A 991 -3.96 -14.69 28.06
CA LEU A 991 -2.99 -15.68 27.56
C LEU A 991 -1.81 -14.97 26.89
N ARG A 992 -0.59 -15.22 27.40
CA ARG A 992 0.69 -14.75 26.86
C ARG A 992 0.83 -15.15 25.38
N LYS A 993 0.91 -14.17 24.48
CA LYS A 993 1.23 -14.39 23.07
C LYS A 993 2.69 -14.83 22.92
N ARG A 994 2.89 -16.10 22.56
CA ARG A 994 4.09 -16.55 21.85
C ARG A 994 3.92 -16.20 20.37
N SER A 995 4.98 -15.67 19.80
CA SER A 995 5.13 -15.20 18.43
C SER A 995 4.69 -16.24 17.39
N SER A 996 3.79 -15.85 16.50
CA SER A 996 3.63 -16.45 15.17
C SER A 996 3.98 -15.35 14.15
N SER A 997 5.26 -15.28 13.81
CA SER A 997 5.78 -14.52 12.68
C SER A 997 5.40 -15.21 11.37
N PHE A 998 5.23 -14.42 10.30
CA PHE A 998 5.06 -14.83 8.90
C PHE A 998 3.72 -15.50 8.55
N LEU A 999 2.83 -14.75 7.87
CA LEU A 999 2.27 -15.10 6.56
C LEU A 999 1.49 -13.88 6.00
N GLU A 1000 1.54 -13.78 4.68
CA GLU A 1000 1.35 -12.59 3.83
C GLU A 1000 -0.07 -12.02 3.79
N GLU A 1001 -0.18 -10.78 3.32
CA GLU A 1001 -1.36 -10.16 2.73
C GLU A 1001 -2.17 -11.19 1.93
N MET A 1002 -3.32 -11.62 2.43
CA MET A 1002 -4.25 -12.47 1.68
C MET A 1002 -5.65 -11.88 1.85
N ASP A 1003 -6.39 -11.84 0.74
CA ASP A 1003 -7.81 -11.54 0.69
C ASP A 1003 -8.54 -12.24 1.84
N VAL A 1004 -9.36 -11.50 2.60
CA VAL A 1004 -10.10 -12.06 3.74
C VAL A 1004 -11.18 -13.01 3.21
N TYR A 1005 -10.85 -14.29 3.05
CA TYR A 1005 -11.79 -15.32 2.60
C TYR A 1005 -12.83 -15.62 3.70
N THR A 1006 -14.10 -15.67 3.31
CA THR A 1006 -15.24 -15.98 4.18
C THR A 1006 -15.91 -17.29 3.76
N ILE A 1007 -16.85 -17.80 4.54
CA ILE A 1007 -17.68 -18.96 4.13
C ILE A 1007 -18.44 -18.67 2.81
N SER A 1008 -18.84 -17.42 2.58
CA SER A 1008 -19.47 -17.02 1.32
C SER A 1008 -18.51 -17.14 0.13
N SER A 1009 -17.20 -16.91 0.33
CA SER A 1009 -16.18 -17.08 -0.70
C SER A 1009 -16.03 -18.55 -1.11
N ILE A 1010 -16.04 -19.45 -0.12
CA ILE A 1010 -16.02 -20.91 -0.35
C ILE A 1010 -17.26 -21.35 -1.13
N LEU A 1011 -18.45 -20.90 -0.71
CA LEU A 1011 -19.72 -21.22 -1.38
C LEU A 1011 -19.80 -20.65 -2.80
N GLN A 1012 -19.26 -19.47 -3.03
CA GLN A 1012 -19.18 -18.86 -4.35
C GLN A 1012 -18.28 -19.69 -5.28
N GLN A 1013 -17.12 -20.15 -4.80
CA GLN A 1013 -16.24 -21.02 -5.59
C GLN A 1013 -16.87 -22.39 -5.88
N LEU A 1014 -17.48 -23.04 -4.88
CA LEU A 1014 -18.23 -24.28 -5.11
C LEU A 1014 -19.36 -24.09 -6.15
N SER A 1015 -20.05 -22.94 -6.11
CA SER A 1015 -21.11 -22.61 -7.07
C SER A 1015 -20.57 -22.37 -8.47
N TYR A 1016 -19.39 -21.74 -8.61
CA TYR A 1016 -18.71 -21.56 -9.89
C TYR A 1016 -18.35 -22.93 -10.49
N TYR A 1017 -17.65 -23.78 -9.74
CA TYR A 1017 -17.29 -25.11 -10.21
C TYR A 1017 -18.50 -25.95 -10.64
N PHE A 1018 -19.54 -25.97 -9.82
CA PHE A 1018 -20.79 -26.67 -10.12
C PHE A 1018 -21.44 -26.17 -11.43
N THR A 1019 -21.59 -24.84 -11.54
CA THR A 1019 -22.27 -24.23 -12.70
C THR A 1019 -21.50 -24.49 -13.98
N THR A 1020 -20.17 -24.36 -13.96
CA THR A 1020 -19.31 -24.61 -15.13
C THR A 1020 -19.34 -26.08 -15.56
N MET A 1021 -19.26 -27.03 -14.61
CA MET A 1021 -19.38 -28.47 -14.94
C MET A 1021 -20.72 -28.81 -15.58
N CYS A 1022 -21.82 -28.22 -15.09
CA CYS A 1022 -23.15 -28.39 -15.69
C CYS A 1022 -23.25 -27.73 -17.07
N GLN A 1023 -22.68 -26.55 -17.26
CA GLN A 1023 -22.64 -25.86 -18.57
C GLN A 1023 -21.87 -26.67 -19.62
N HIS A 1024 -20.81 -27.37 -19.22
CA HIS A 1024 -20.05 -28.27 -20.09
C HIS A 1024 -20.73 -29.64 -20.33
N GLY A 1025 -21.91 -29.89 -19.73
CA GLY A 1025 -22.66 -31.13 -19.92
C GLY A 1025 -22.07 -32.36 -19.22
N MET A 1026 -21.35 -32.17 -18.11
CA MET A 1026 -20.81 -33.28 -17.32
C MET A 1026 -21.92 -34.10 -16.66
N ASP A 1027 -21.77 -35.42 -16.62
CA ASP A 1027 -22.73 -36.32 -15.98
C ASP A 1027 -22.90 -35.98 -14.49
N MET A 1028 -24.16 -35.88 -14.05
CA MET A 1028 -24.52 -35.55 -12.68
C MET A 1028 -23.93 -36.55 -11.66
N GLU A 1029 -23.76 -37.82 -12.03
CA GLU A 1029 -23.18 -38.83 -11.15
C GLU A 1029 -21.66 -38.62 -10.96
N LEU A 1030 -20.99 -38.05 -11.96
CA LEU A 1030 -19.59 -37.62 -11.86
C LEU A 1030 -19.47 -36.32 -11.04
N VAL A 1031 -20.38 -35.36 -11.26
CA VAL A 1031 -20.43 -34.12 -10.46
C VAL A 1031 -20.65 -34.43 -8.97
N LYS A 1032 -21.52 -35.39 -8.63
CA LYS A 1032 -21.71 -35.87 -7.25
C LYS A 1032 -20.40 -36.38 -6.63
N GLN A 1033 -19.60 -37.14 -7.38
CA GLN A 1033 -18.31 -37.66 -6.92
C GLN A 1033 -17.28 -36.53 -6.70
N VAL A 1034 -17.23 -35.53 -7.59
CA VAL A 1034 -16.39 -34.33 -7.42
C VAL A 1034 -16.79 -33.55 -6.15
N VAL A 1035 -18.08 -33.26 -5.98
CA VAL A 1035 -18.59 -32.54 -4.80
C VAL A 1035 -18.28 -33.30 -3.50
N LYS A 1036 -18.41 -34.62 -3.50
CA LYS A 1036 -18.04 -35.47 -2.35
C LYS A 1036 -16.55 -35.33 -1.97
N GLN A 1037 -15.65 -35.30 -2.96
CA GLN A 1037 -14.21 -35.11 -2.75
C GLN A 1037 -13.90 -33.72 -2.17
N LEU A 1038 -14.52 -32.65 -2.69
CA LEU A 1038 -14.30 -31.28 -2.18
C LEU A 1038 -14.84 -31.10 -0.76
N PHE A 1039 -15.99 -31.69 -0.43
CA PHE A 1039 -16.55 -31.64 0.92
C PHE A 1039 -15.65 -32.38 1.92
N PHE A 1040 -15.08 -33.51 1.50
CA PHE A 1040 -14.06 -34.21 2.30
C PHE A 1040 -12.82 -33.34 2.53
N LEU A 1041 -12.31 -32.64 1.50
CA LEU A 1041 -11.19 -31.71 1.64
C LEU A 1041 -11.50 -30.60 2.67
N ILE A 1042 -12.68 -29.96 2.56
CA ILE A 1042 -13.12 -28.92 3.49
C ILE A 1042 -13.17 -29.45 4.93
N GLY A 1043 -13.76 -30.64 5.12
CA GLY A 1043 -13.82 -31.33 6.41
C GLY A 1043 -12.42 -31.63 6.97
N ALA A 1044 -11.56 -32.27 6.17
CA ALA A 1044 -10.24 -32.75 6.57
C ALA A 1044 -9.27 -31.59 6.89
N VAL A 1045 -9.25 -30.54 6.07
CA VAL A 1045 -8.39 -29.36 6.32
C VAL A 1045 -8.85 -28.63 7.59
N THR A 1046 -10.16 -28.46 7.78
CA THR A 1046 -10.72 -27.79 8.95
C THR A 1046 -10.42 -28.57 10.23
N ILE A 1047 -10.65 -29.89 10.25
CA ILE A 1047 -10.45 -30.71 11.45
C ILE A 1047 -8.97 -30.86 11.80
N ASN A 1048 -8.08 -30.95 10.81
CA ASN A 1048 -6.64 -30.99 11.04
C ASN A 1048 -6.13 -29.70 11.67
N ASN A 1049 -6.59 -28.54 11.19
CA ASN A 1049 -6.24 -27.26 11.78
C ASN A 1049 -6.83 -27.09 13.19
N LEU A 1050 -8.01 -27.65 13.46
CA LEU A 1050 -8.58 -27.71 14.81
C LEU A 1050 -7.70 -28.52 15.77
N PHE A 1051 -7.15 -29.66 15.33
CA PHE A 1051 -6.25 -30.48 16.17
C PHE A 1051 -4.87 -29.84 16.40
N LEU A 1052 -4.35 -29.09 15.42
CA LEU A 1052 -3.04 -28.46 15.49
C LEU A 1052 -3.03 -27.18 16.34
N ARG A 1053 -4.19 -26.50 16.47
CA ARG A 1053 -4.32 -25.17 17.09
C ARG A 1053 -5.23 -25.18 18.32
N LYS A 1054 -4.65 -25.03 19.51
CA LYS A 1054 -5.40 -24.98 20.78
C LYS A 1054 -6.35 -23.79 20.87
N ASP A 1055 -5.97 -22.65 20.28
CA ASP A 1055 -6.77 -21.43 20.21
C ASP A 1055 -8.08 -21.57 19.41
N MET A 1056 -8.24 -22.66 18.65
CA MET A 1056 -9.44 -22.96 17.87
C MET A 1056 -10.41 -23.92 18.58
N CYS A 1057 -10.07 -24.42 19.77
CA CYS A 1057 -10.87 -25.38 20.54
C CYS A 1057 -11.66 -24.71 21.67
N SER A 1058 -12.80 -24.07 21.36
CA SER A 1058 -13.71 -23.44 22.34
C SER A 1058 -15.19 -23.66 21.96
N CYS A 1059 -16.13 -23.42 22.89
CA CYS A 1059 -17.57 -23.56 22.58
C CYS A 1059 -17.99 -22.62 21.45
N ARG A 1060 -17.56 -21.35 21.50
CA ARG A 1060 -17.82 -20.35 20.44
C ARG A 1060 -17.34 -20.81 19.07
N LYS A 1061 -16.13 -21.38 18.98
CA LYS A 1061 -15.61 -21.95 17.73
C LYS A 1061 -16.40 -23.18 17.29
N GLY A 1062 -16.87 -24.00 18.23
CA GLY A 1062 -17.83 -25.07 17.94
C GLY A 1062 -19.14 -24.56 17.32
N MET A 1063 -19.72 -23.47 17.84
CA MET A 1063 -20.92 -22.84 17.27
C MET A 1063 -20.68 -22.29 15.86
N GLN A 1064 -19.54 -21.63 15.65
CA GLN A 1064 -19.13 -21.11 14.33
C GLN A 1064 -18.99 -22.23 13.30
N ILE A 1065 -18.25 -23.30 13.64
CA ILE A 1065 -18.07 -24.46 12.75
C ILE A 1065 -19.43 -25.08 12.42
N ARG A 1066 -20.32 -25.25 13.41
CA ARG A 1066 -21.67 -25.80 13.18
C ARG A 1066 -22.52 -24.91 12.25
N CYS A 1067 -22.45 -23.60 12.43
CA CYS A 1067 -23.13 -22.64 11.54
C CYS A 1067 -22.60 -22.74 10.11
N ASN A 1068 -21.27 -22.78 9.93
CA ASN A 1068 -20.64 -22.91 8.62
C ASN A 1068 -20.95 -24.26 7.94
N ILE A 1069 -21.02 -25.35 8.70
CA ILE A 1069 -21.51 -26.65 8.19
C ILE A 1069 -22.95 -26.54 7.71
N SER A 1070 -23.82 -25.85 8.45
CA SER A 1070 -25.22 -25.64 8.03
C SER A 1070 -25.31 -24.94 6.68
N TYR A 1071 -24.47 -23.94 6.41
CA TYR A 1071 -24.46 -23.27 5.11
C TYR A 1071 -23.98 -24.20 3.97
N LEU A 1072 -23.03 -25.10 4.24
CA LEU A 1072 -22.60 -26.11 3.27
C LEU A 1072 -23.70 -27.16 3.00
N GLU A 1073 -24.43 -27.57 4.05
CA GLU A 1073 -25.57 -28.49 3.91
C GLU A 1073 -26.75 -27.85 3.17
N GLU A 1074 -27.02 -26.56 3.42
CA GLU A 1074 -28.03 -25.77 2.70
C GLU A 1074 -27.66 -25.65 1.22
N TRP A 1075 -26.39 -25.38 0.90
CA TRP A 1075 -25.91 -25.37 -0.48
C TRP A 1075 -26.11 -26.71 -1.21
N LEU A 1076 -25.86 -27.84 -0.55
CA LEU A 1076 -26.15 -29.17 -1.12
C LEU A 1076 -27.64 -29.36 -1.41
N LYS A 1077 -28.52 -28.79 -0.59
CA LYS A 1077 -29.98 -28.84 -0.76
C LYS A 1077 -30.42 -27.99 -1.95
N ASP A 1078 -29.90 -26.78 -2.04
CA ASP A 1078 -30.22 -25.83 -3.12
C ASP A 1078 -29.81 -26.35 -4.50
N LYS A 1079 -28.73 -27.14 -4.58
CA LYS A 1079 -28.26 -27.75 -5.83
C LYS A 1079 -28.83 -29.16 -6.12
N ASN A 1080 -29.79 -29.65 -5.32
CA ASN A 1080 -30.36 -31.01 -5.41
C ASN A 1080 -29.32 -32.15 -5.30
N MET A 1081 -28.26 -31.94 -4.53
CA MET A 1081 -27.11 -32.86 -4.40
C MET A 1081 -27.16 -33.76 -3.16
N GLN A 1082 -28.34 -33.98 -2.59
CA GLN A 1082 -28.51 -34.74 -1.35
C GLN A 1082 -28.11 -36.23 -1.49
N SER A 1083 -28.16 -36.79 -2.71
CA SER A 1083 -27.76 -38.17 -2.99
C SER A 1083 -26.26 -38.38 -3.21
N SER A 1084 -25.42 -37.35 -3.00
CA SER A 1084 -23.97 -37.40 -3.29
C SER A 1084 -23.13 -38.03 -2.17
N ASN A 1085 -23.74 -38.37 -1.02
CA ASN A 1085 -23.08 -38.74 0.23
C ASN A 1085 -22.00 -37.73 0.70
N ALA A 1086 -22.01 -36.50 0.17
CA ALA A 1086 -21.07 -35.43 0.56
C ALA A 1086 -21.33 -34.91 1.98
N LYS A 1087 -22.55 -35.07 2.50
CA LYS A 1087 -22.87 -34.71 3.89
C LYS A 1087 -22.15 -35.62 4.90
N GLU A 1088 -22.02 -36.91 4.60
CA GLU A 1088 -21.38 -37.89 5.49
C GLU A 1088 -19.89 -37.60 5.70
N THR A 1089 -19.22 -36.95 4.73
CA THR A 1089 -17.79 -36.62 4.84
C THR A 1089 -17.52 -35.49 5.84
N LEU A 1090 -18.54 -34.68 6.17
CA LEU A 1090 -18.47 -33.64 7.20
C LEU A 1090 -18.79 -34.16 8.60
N GLU A 1091 -19.26 -35.40 8.74
CA GLU A 1091 -19.72 -35.96 10.03
C GLU A 1091 -18.63 -35.96 11.12
N PRO A 1092 -17.34 -36.28 10.85
CA PRO A 1092 -16.28 -36.12 11.85
C PRO A 1092 -16.13 -34.67 12.34
N LEU A 1093 -16.29 -33.68 11.45
CA LEU A 1093 -16.22 -32.27 11.79
C LEU A 1093 -17.48 -31.82 12.57
N SER A 1094 -18.66 -32.30 12.20
CA SER A 1094 -19.92 -32.09 12.94
C SER A 1094 -19.82 -32.63 14.36
N GLN A 1095 -19.28 -33.85 14.54
CA GLN A 1095 -19.03 -34.43 15.86
C GLN A 1095 -18.00 -33.64 16.66
N ALA A 1096 -16.94 -33.13 16.03
CA ALA A 1096 -15.96 -32.27 16.70
C ALA A 1096 -16.59 -30.94 17.16
N ALA A 1097 -17.42 -30.32 16.31
CA ALA A 1097 -18.15 -29.09 16.64
C ALA A 1097 -19.17 -29.31 17.77
N TRP A 1098 -19.86 -30.45 17.78
CA TRP A 1098 -20.75 -30.85 18.87
C TRP A 1098 -19.98 -31.09 20.17
N LEU A 1099 -18.85 -31.80 20.10
CA LEU A 1099 -18.01 -32.08 21.26
C LEU A 1099 -17.49 -30.79 21.90
N LEU A 1100 -17.20 -29.75 21.13
CA LEU A 1100 -16.82 -28.44 21.67
C LEU A 1100 -17.97 -27.74 22.44
N GLN A 1101 -19.23 -28.02 22.11
CA GLN A 1101 -20.42 -27.37 22.66
C GLN A 1101 -21.08 -28.11 23.84
N VAL A 1102 -20.97 -29.44 23.90
CA VAL A 1102 -21.65 -30.25 24.93
C VAL A 1102 -21.13 -29.97 26.35
N ASN A 1103 -21.96 -30.17 27.36
CA ASN A 1103 -21.53 -30.14 28.77
C ASN A 1103 -20.57 -31.30 29.06
N LYS A 1104 -19.59 -31.05 29.94
CA LYS A 1104 -18.46 -31.98 30.21
C LYS A 1104 -18.17 -32.05 31.71
N THR A 1105 -19.23 -32.25 32.48
CA THR A 1105 -19.23 -32.09 33.94
C THR A 1105 -19.63 -33.35 34.70
N THR A 1106 -20.51 -34.18 34.14
CA THR A 1106 -21.10 -35.35 34.82
C THR A 1106 -20.59 -36.67 34.24
N ASP A 1107 -20.76 -37.77 34.97
CA ASP A 1107 -20.42 -39.11 34.46
C ASP A 1107 -21.40 -39.59 33.37
N ASP A 1108 -22.59 -38.98 33.27
CA ASP A 1108 -23.52 -39.21 32.17
C ASP A 1108 -23.04 -38.50 30.88
N ASP A 1109 -22.43 -37.31 30.99
CA ASP A 1109 -21.80 -36.62 29.86
C ASP A 1109 -20.66 -37.47 29.24
N VAL A 1110 -19.93 -38.23 30.07
CA VAL A 1110 -18.87 -39.15 29.60
C VAL A 1110 -19.44 -40.26 28.71
N LYS A 1111 -20.59 -40.83 29.10
CA LYS A 1111 -21.28 -41.85 28.29
C LYS A 1111 -21.82 -41.24 27.00
N GLU A 1112 -22.44 -40.06 27.08
CA GLU A 1112 -22.98 -39.37 25.89
C GLU A 1112 -21.88 -39.05 24.86
N ILE A 1113 -20.69 -38.62 25.31
CA ILE A 1113 -19.54 -38.37 24.42
C ILE A 1113 -19.08 -39.67 23.74
N CYS A 1114 -19.04 -40.79 24.47
CA CYS A 1114 -18.61 -42.08 23.92
C CYS A 1114 -19.63 -42.65 22.92
N GLU A 1115 -20.93 -42.44 23.14
CA GLU A 1115 -22.01 -42.89 22.26
C GLU A 1115 -22.15 -42.01 21.00
N LYS A 1116 -22.07 -40.68 21.12
CA LYS A 1116 -22.32 -39.76 19.99
C LYS A 1116 -21.12 -39.51 19.08
N CYS A 1117 -19.89 -39.61 19.56
CA CYS A 1117 -18.69 -39.39 18.74
C CYS A 1117 -18.25 -40.69 18.03
N SER A 1118 -19.10 -41.29 17.18
CA SER A 1118 -18.86 -42.56 16.49
C SER A 1118 -17.85 -42.48 15.31
N PHE A 1119 -17.71 -41.33 14.66
CA PHE A 1119 -16.84 -41.12 13.49
C PHE A 1119 -15.46 -40.55 13.86
N LEU A 1120 -15.29 -40.04 15.08
CA LEU A 1120 -13.99 -39.62 15.62
C LEU A 1120 -13.25 -40.78 16.31
N SER A 1121 -11.93 -40.87 16.11
CA SER A 1121 -11.11 -41.85 16.83
C SER A 1121 -10.95 -41.47 18.30
N ALA A 1122 -10.64 -42.46 19.16
CA ALA A 1122 -10.37 -42.21 20.57
C ALA A 1122 -9.25 -41.18 20.77
N VAL A 1123 -8.21 -41.22 19.92
CA VAL A 1123 -7.08 -40.27 19.95
C VAL A 1123 -7.54 -38.84 19.61
N GLN A 1124 -8.43 -38.68 18.64
CA GLN A 1124 -8.97 -37.39 18.21
C GLN A 1124 -9.88 -36.77 19.28
N ILE A 1125 -10.77 -37.57 19.90
CA ILE A 1125 -11.65 -37.12 20.99
C ILE A 1125 -10.81 -36.61 22.16
N ILE A 1126 -9.81 -37.40 22.59
CA ILE A 1126 -8.91 -37.02 23.69
C ILE A 1126 -8.09 -35.77 23.33
N LYS A 1127 -7.69 -35.59 22.07
CA LYS A 1127 -6.98 -34.38 21.62
C LYS A 1127 -7.86 -33.13 21.73
N ILE A 1128 -9.12 -33.18 21.30
CA ILE A 1128 -10.06 -32.05 21.41
C ILE A 1128 -10.26 -31.70 22.88
N LEU A 1129 -10.55 -32.68 23.73
CA LEU A 1129 -10.78 -32.46 25.16
C LEU A 1129 -9.56 -31.87 25.88
N ASN A 1130 -8.35 -32.34 25.56
CA ASN A 1130 -7.11 -31.79 26.14
C ASN A 1130 -6.73 -30.40 25.59
N SER A 1131 -7.24 -30.05 24.41
CA SER A 1131 -6.95 -28.78 23.75
C SER A 1131 -8.03 -27.73 23.98
N TYR A 1132 -9.15 -28.11 24.61
CA TYR A 1132 -10.26 -27.22 24.95
C TYR A 1132 -9.80 -26.12 25.91
N THR A 1133 -9.92 -24.87 25.45
CA THR A 1133 -9.58 -23.69 26.22
C THR A 1133 -10.83 -22.84 26.42
N PRO A 1134 -11.33 -22.69 27.66
CA PRO A 1134 -12.50 -21.87 27.92
C PRO A 1134 -12.19 -20.39 27.67
N ILE A 1135 -13.04 -19.70 26.90
CA ILE A 1135 -12.84 -18.31 26.48
C ILE A 1135 -13.78 -17.34 27.23
N ASP A 1136 -14.97 -17.80 27.64
CA ASP A 1136 -15.97 -17.01 28.37
C ASP A 1136 -16.12 -17.46 29.83
N ASP A 1137 -16.53 -16.55 30.73
CA ASP A 1137 -16.72 -16.80 32.18
C ASP A 1137 -17.79 -17.88 32.50
N PHE A 1138 -18.60 -18.24 31.50
CA PHE A 1138 -19.61 -19.31 31.57
C PHE A 1138 -19.04 -20.71 31.23
N GLU A 1139 -17.81 -20.81 30.73
CA GLU A 1139 -17.14 -22.07 30.41
C GLU A 1139 -16.22 -22.52 31.55
N LYS A 1140 -16.50 -23.69 32.13
CA LYS A 1140 -15.63 -24.28 33.16
C LYS A 1140 -14.47 -25.04 32.53
N ARG A 1141 -13.27 -24.85 33.08
CA ARG A 1141 -12.08 -25.62 32.68
C ARG A 1141 -12.29 -27.10 32.95
N LEU A 1142 -11.96 -27.94 31.97
CA LEU A 1142 -12.10 -29.38 32.10
C LEU A 1142 -11.21 -29.96 33.20
N ALA A 1143 -11.82 -30.75 34.08
CA ALA A 1143 -11.09 -31.45 35.12
C ALA A 1143 -10.25 -32.58 34.50
N PRO A 1144 -8.95 -32.70 34.84
CA PRO A 1144 -8.11 -33.80 34.34
C PRO A 1144 -8.66 -35.20 34.69
N SER A 1145 -9.43 -35.31 35.78
CA SER A 1145 -10.14 -36.54 36.17
C SER A 1145 -11.23 -36.93 35.17
N PHE A 1146 -11.94 -35.96 34.58
CA PHE A 1146 -12.96 -36.18 33.56
C PHE A 1146 -12.34 -36.74 32.27
N VAL A 1147 -11.24 -36.14 31.80
CA VAL A 1147 -10.53 -36.63 30.59
C VAL A 1147 -10.00 -38.04 30.80
N ARG A 1148 -9.49 -38.38 32.00
CA ARG A 1148 -9.07 -39.76 32.33
C ARG A 1148 -10.24 -40.75 32.34
N LYS A 1149 -11.42 -40.36 32.82
CA LYS A 1149 -12.63 -41.19 32.77
C LYS A 1149 -13.05 -41.48 31.33
N VAL A 1150 -13.10 -40.46 30.47
CA VAL A 1150 -13.35 -40.62 29.02
C VAL A 1150 -12.29 -41.52 28.39
N GLN A 1151 -11.01 -41.33 28.71
CA GLN A 1151 -9.92 -42.16 28.22
C GLN A 1151 -10.07 -43.63 28.63
N SER A 1152 -10.52 -43.92 29.86
CA SER A 1152 -10.74 -45.29 30.34
C SER A 1152 -11.89 -46.00 29.63
N GLN A 1153 -12.97 -45.29 29.29
CA GLN A 1153 -14.10 -45.86 28.55
C GLN A 1153 -13.79 -46.06 27.06
N LEU A 1154 -12.90 -45.25 26.48
CA LEU A 1154 -12.50 -45.36 25.08
C LEU A 1154 -11.35 -46.35 24.82
N GLN A 1155 -10.74 -46.95 25.87
CA GLN A 1155 -9.64 -47.91 25.73
C GLN A 1155 -10.03 -49.19 24.96
N THR A 1156 -11.31 -49.57 24.99
CA THR A 1156 -11.83 -50.78 24.32
C THR A 1156 -12.27 -50.53 22.88
N ARG A 1157 -12.10 -49.31 22.35
CA ARG A 1157 -12.57 -48.92 21.02
C ARG A 1157 -11.51 -49.19 19.96
N GLU A 1158 -11.77 -50.16 19.09
CA GLU A 1158 -10.91 -50.44 17.93
C GLU A 1158 -11.06 -49.34 16.86
N GLY A 1159 -9.95 -48.72 16.46
CA GLY A 1159 -9.95 -47.65 15.46
C GLY A 1159 -8.55 -47.13 15.13
N ASN A 1160 -8.42 -46.42 14.01
CA ASN A 1160 -7.15 -45.89 13.53
C ASN A 1160 -6.54 -44.91 14.57
N GLN A 1161 -5.28 -45.15 14.96
CA GLN A 1161 -4.57 -44.33 15.96
C GLN A 1161 -4.05 -43.01 15.40
N ALA A 1162 -4.21 -42.77 14.10
CA ALA A 1162 -3.80 -41.53 13.44
C ALA A 1162 -4.58 -40.32 13.98
N LEU A 1163 -3.85 -39.28 14.39
CA LEU A 1163 -4.45 -38.03 14.88
C LEU A 1163 -4.98 -37.15 13.73
N ILE A 1164 -4.21 -37.06 12.64
CA ILE A 1164 -4.47 -36.19 11.48
C ILE A 1164 -5.17 -37.02 10.40
N VAL A 1165 -6.18 -36.44 9.75
CA VAL A 1165 -6.87 -37.00 8.59
C VAL A 1165 -6.01 -36.78 7.34
N ASP A 1166 -5.83 -37.80 6.50
CA ASP A 1166 -5.07 -37.65 5.26
C ASP A 1166 -5.83 -36.78 4.26
N ILE A 1167 -5.30 -35.59 4.00
CA ILE A 1167 -5.88 -34.61 3.08
C ILE A 1167 -5.71 -35.09 1.62
N LYS A 1168 -4.74 -35.98 1.34
CA LYS A 1168 -4.48 -36.51 -0.01
C LYS A 1168 -5.28 -37.77 -0.35
N TYR A 1169 -6.23 -38.14 0.49
CA TYR A 1169 -7.10 -39.26 0.22
C TYR A 1169 -8.07 -38.94 -0.91
N HIS A 1170 -8.07 -39.77 -1.95
CA HIS A 1170 -8.97 -39.65 -3.11
C HIS A 1170 -9.96 -40.81 -3.11
N PHE A 1171 -11.26 -40.51 -3.23
CA PHE A 1171 -12.25 -41.56 -3.45
C PHE A 1171 -12.05 -42.24 -4.81
N GLN A 1172 -12.34 -43.54 -4.89
CA GLN A 1172 -12.33 -44.26 -6.15
C GLN A 1172 -13.43 -43.70 -7.07
N VAL A 1173 -13.03 -43.24 -8.27
CA VAL A 1173 -13.95 -42.70 -9.27
C VAL A 1173 -14.59 -43.82 -10.09
N THR A 1174 -15.88 -43.66 -10.39
CA THR A 1174 -16.65 -44.54 -11.28
C THR A 1174 -17.27 -43.72 -12.40
N PHE A 1175 -17.19 -44.22 -13.63
CA PHE A 1175 -17.80 -43.61 -14.81
C PHE A 1175 -19.00 -44.46 -15.25
N PRO A 1176 -20.22 -44.17 -14.74
CA PRO A 1176 -21.40 -44.92 -15.14
C PRO A 1176 -21.70 -44.69 -16.63
N PHE A 1177 -22.24 -45.72 -17.28
CA PHE A 1177 -22.69 -45.61 -18.65
C PHE A 1177 -23.98 -44.77 -18.69
N SER A 1178 -23.96 -43.73 -19.51
CA SER A 1178 -25.10 -42.83 -19.73
C SER A 1178 -25.38 -42.78 -21.23
N PRO A 1179 -26.50 -43.36 -21.71
CA PRO A 1179 -26.80 -43.40 -23.14
C PRO A 1179 -27.21 -42.02 -23.66
N SER A 1180 -26.70 -41.64 -24.83
CA SER A 1180 -27.11 -40.40 -25.49
C SER A 1180 -28.48 -40.59 -26.18
N PRO A 1181 -29.49 -39.76 -25.86
CA PRO A 1181 -30.80 -39.84 -26.49
C PRO A 1181 -30.83 -39.18 -27.88
N GLN A 1182 -29.75 -38.54 -28.32
CA GLN A 1182 -29.70 -37.86 -29.60
C GLN A 1182 -29.34 -38.82 -30.73
N ALA A 1183 -30.13 -38.77 -31.80
CA ALA A 1183 -29.80 -39.47 -33.03
C ALA A 1183 -28.70 -38.71 -33.77
N LEU A 1184 -27.64 -39.42 -34.18
CA LEU A 1184 -26.50 -38.84 -34.91
C LEU A 1184 -26.94 -38.05 -36.16
N GLU A 1185 -28.04 -38.48 -36.80
CA GLU A 1185 -28.65 -37.87 -37.98
C GLU A 1185 -29.25 -36.47 -37.73
N THR A 1186 -29.56 -36.15 -36.47
CA THR A 1186 -30.19 -34.88 -36.07
C THR A 1186 -29.17 -33.81 -35.66
N ILE A 1187 -27.88 -34.16 -35.59
CA ILE A 1187 -26.81 -33.27 -35.15
C ILE A 1187 -26.40 -32.34 -36.30
N GLN A 1188 -26.73 -31.04 -36.19
CA GLN A 1188 -26.29 -30.04 -37.17
C GLN A 1188 -24.81 -29.70 -36.98
N ILE A 1189 -23.99 -30.03 -37.98
CA ILE A 1189 -22.56 -29.69 -37.99
C ILE A 1189 -22.39 -28.27 -38.56
N PRO A 1190 -21.75 -27.34 -37.83
CA PRO A 1190 -21.49 -26.00 -38.34
C PRO A 1190 -20.61 -26.02 -39.59
N ASN A 1191 -21.02 -25.30 -40.65
CA ASN A 1191 -20.29 -25.21 -41.92
C ASN A 1191 -18.82 -24.72 -41.79
N SER A 1192 -18.48 -24.10 -40.66
CA SER A 1192 -17.12 -23.65 -40.32
C SER A 1192 -16.10 -24.79 -40.17
N PHE A 1193 -16.52 -26.01 -39.86
CA PHE A 1193 -15.62 -27.16 -39.69
C PHE A 1193 -15.20 -27.80 -41.02
N LYS A 1194 -15.79 -27.41 -42.16
CA LYS A 1194 -15.49 -27.93 -43.50
C LYS A 1194 -15.55 -29.47 -43.61
N LEU A 1195 -16.42 -30.12 -42.83
CA LEU A 1195 -16.60 -31.58 -42.82
C LEU A 1195 -17.73 -32.00 -43.78
N SER A 1196 -17.57 -31.73 -45.08
CA SER A 1196 -18.60 -32.00 -46.12
C SER A 1196 -18.95 -33.48 -46.29
N PHE A 1197 -18.07 -34.39 -45.89
CA PHE A 1197 -18.28 -35.84 -45.94
C PHE A 1197 -19.20 -36.37 -44.81
N LEU A 1198 -19.37 -35.63 -43.71
CA LEU A 1198 -20.28 -36.01 -42.61
C LEU A 1198 -21.73 -35.58 -42.88
N THR A 1199 -21.97 -34.60 -43.75
CA THR A 1199 -23.30 -34.12 -44.16
C THR A 1199 -24.07 -35.07 -45.10
N ARG A 1200 -23.51 -36.22 -45.45
CA ARG A 1200 -24.14 -37.26 -46.28
C ARG A 1200 -23.84 -38.64 -45.70
N ILE A 1201 -24.43 -38.96 -44.54
CA ILE A 1201 -24.56 -40.34 -44.07
C ILE A 1201 -25.98 -40.54 -43.57
#